data_AF-A0A0U1KJ80-F1
#
_entry.id   AF-A0A0U1KJ80-F1
#
_cell.length_a   1.000
_cell.length_b   1.000
_cell.length_c   1.000
_cell.angle_alpha   90.00
_cell.angle_beta   90.00
_cell.angle_gamma   90.00
#
_symmetry.space_group_name_H-M   'P 1'
#
loop_
_entity.id
_entity.type
_entity.pdbx_description
1 polymer ?
#
loop_
_entity_poly.entity_id
_entity_poly.type
_entity_poly.pdbx_seq_one_letter_code
_entity_poly.pdbx_strand_id
1 'polypeptide(L)'
;MKKKICFNLTIIATLLLSTVFSINPFVVHAVDNSLIEYEIYPTPQDIEYYETTTTLDDEIQVVYDDTIDAVTKKKVKTIFSENGYQEPTIVDEPTDDKINILVGTKDSNGPVDTYAKENINSEGMDFSNIDAYQLEIKDNNITILGKDTNASFYGVVSLEAILQQSVDKVVRNLSIKDFANTQLRGFIEGYYGIPWSNEDRMSLMEFGGKFKMTAYVFAPKDDPYHRDKWKELYPQEKLNEIEEMVQVGKESKTRFVWTISPLEEVAKLAQNFGQDAAMEHLEENTAILLEKFEQLYDIGVRQFGVHGDDVGALPYDYVIELMNSVSKWADEKGDVYDVLFTPASYNSAWAWNPNELNAYEKGFDEDIHIFWTGASTCAPVVQSTIDVFKNHQNDGVERRDPSFWLNWPVNDVDMSRVFLGKGEMLQPGIKNLKGVVTNPMQEAEASKVSLFAIADYSWNTEDFNDQKSWEDSFKYIEPDATEEFHVLAKHMSDAYPNGIQTEESENIKGLLNDVENKISNGESIKDVAPEIIAELEKISEAAEGFLAKTQNENLKEELEPFVKALRDMVLADIEFIKTDMALENGNKKDIWEKFSQSISLREQSLSHDRPMIKGTEQAKPAQKRLQPFTDSLENSITPKVEEALGIEAVRSEASIFTNVDAYNDLSLTEEPAVTSITDKATIKLDANRYVGVKLSRIKDITNIEVSSANGLTLESSLNGIEWKTIKDVNSVEDARYVRVINKGSKSVQFDLDTFKVHSLEFEPKSVLESNYAALENPLAIFDGDLERYAYYRDVQNEGKYITYDLGQEITLESLKVYVNKGEHDFPRHAVFEASLDGEEWDTVMEFGNQDGPNEGEAVEEDRIEEIFDEIEGDYRTKEVRSLNQKVKYLRHRVTRSKEGPVKWARLQEVVINDGEFFPKVNDPTITTNVETDKDFLVNNINDKTLEAKFNALNNDAGELLYHVGEVGTKITDITVLEDINNLSEGLVSVRTLKGWKQLGDIQSAYGFFNTESIDDILDIKIEWDKGKAPTVYEVIVNKESVNGEIVEKSALKEIVKEAEEREQANYTEDSWGLFASALKEAKIVLEAKDATQAEVDKAYSNLLSVGSELIKVSPNEDAEEDDNSNGSDSSVDKPTSEGDELPETATSMFNYLLIGFIVLASGAFLYLRKRKSSQNA
;
A
#
# COMPACT_ATOMS: atom_id res chain seq x y z
N MET A 1 -2.64 23.95 43.56
CA MET A 1 -3.63 24.09 44.67
C MET A 1 -5.04 24.20 44.05
N LYS A 2 -6.11 23.64 44.66
CA LYS A 2 -7.38 23.34 43.93
C LYS A 2 -8.13 24.54 43.30
N LYS A 3 -8.26 24.48 41.96
CA LYS A 3 -9.46 24.69 41.09
C LYS A 3 -9.14 24.10 39.67
N LYS A 4 -10.00 23.84 38.66
CA LYS A 4 -11.36 23.20 38.52
C LYS A 4 -12.51 23.65 39.45
N ILE A 5 -13.80 23.36 39.31
CA ILE A 5 -14.70 22.54 38.44
C ILE A 5 -16.05 23.31 38.48
N CYS A 6 -17.02 23.29 37.55
CA CYS A 6 -17.13 23.02 36.10
C CYS A 6 -18.17 24.08 35.56
N PHE A 7 -18.93 24.02 34.46
CA PHE A 7 -19.44 23.03 33.49
C PHE A 7 -19.39 23.67 32.08
N ASN A 8 -19.33 22.99 30.94
CA ASN A 8 -19.86 21.71 30.41
C ASN A 8 -21.24 21.80 29.70
N LEU A 9 -21.19 21.81 28.35
CA LEU A 9 -22.16 21.29 27.36
C LEU A 9 -23.60 21.90 27.35
N THR A 10 -24.41 21.81 26.27
CA THR A 10 -24.39 20.90 25.10
C THR A 10 -25.03 21.52 23.82
N ILE A 11 -24.43 21.25 22.65
CA ILE A 11 -25.04 20.82 21.36
C ILE A 11 -25.96 21.73 20.47
N ILE A 12 -25.49 21.90 19.22
CA ILE A 12 -26.16 21.93 17.87
C ILE A 12 -27.00 23.14 17.36
N ALA A 13 -26.53 23.64 16.21
CA ALA A 13 -27.16 24.27 15.04
C ALA A 13 -28.29 25.33 15.17
N THR A 14 -28.01 26.53 14.64
CA THR A 14 -28.43 26.85 13.25
C THR A 14 -27.46 27.87 12.62
N LEU A 15 -27.26 27.83 11.29
CA LEU A 15 -26.57 28.89 10.55
C LEU A 15 -27.47 30.13 10.42
N LEU A 16 -26.88 31.33 10.39
CA LEU A 16 -26.96 32.33 9.29
C LEU A 16 -26.59 33.76 9.72
N LEU A 17 -26.05 34.53 8.76
CA LEU A 17 -25.72 35.96 8.81
C LEU A 17 -24.73 36.45 9.90
N SER A 18 -23.46 36.62 9.50
CA SER A 18 -22.69 37.81 9.88
C SER A 18 -21.53 38.09 8.91
N THR A 19 -21.86 38.41 7.65
CA THR A 19 -20.93 39.08 6.74
C THR A 19 -20.64 40.49 7.25
N VAL A 20 -19.47 40.68 7.86
CA VAL A 20 -18.96 41.99 8.27
C VAL A 20 -17.68 42.27 7.49
N PHE A 21 -17.67 43.35 6.72
CA PHE A 21 -16.50 43.78 5.95
C PHE A 21 -15.34 44.13 6.89
N SER A 22 -14.29 43.32 6.88
CA SER A 22 -12.98 43.69 7.40
C SER A 22 -12.32 44.69 6.45
N ILE A 23 -12.69 45.96 6.57
CA ILE A 23 -12.03 47.06 5.85
C ILE A 23 -10.63 47.22 6.43
N ASN A 24 -9.64 46.54 5.87
CA ASN A 24 -8.24 46.82 6.17
C ASN A 24 -7.93 48.27 5.79
N PRO A 25 -7.20 49.03 6.64
CA PRO A 25 -6.82 50.39 6.30
C PRO A 25 -5.83 50.36 5.14
N PHE A 26 -6.06 51.20 4.12
CA PHE A 26 -5.11 51.39 3.02
C PHE A 26 -3.72 51.73 3.57
N VAL A 27 -2.79 50.77 3.48
CA VAL A 27 -1.38 51.07 3.52
C VAL A 27 -1.07 51.74 2.19
N VAL A 28 -0.89 53.05 2.21
CA VAL A 28 -0.31 53.76 1.06
C VAL A 28 1.15 53.31 0.97
N HIS A 29 1.40 52.30 0.14
CA HIS A 29 2.76 52.06 -0.34
C HIS A 29 3.22 53.34 -1.05
N ALA A 30 4.41 53.81 -0.69
CA ALA A 30 5.11 54.73 -1.57
C ALA A 30 5.42 53.94 -2.83
N VAL A 31 4.91 54.38 -3.97
CA VAL A 31 5.29 53.82 -5.28
C VAL A 31 6.80 54.00 -5.40
N ASP A 32 7.55 52.90 -5.35
CA ASP A 32 8.97 52.97 -5.65
C ASP A 32 9.10 53.25 -7.15
N ASN A 33 9.90 54.24 -7.50
CA ASN A 33 9.92 54.82 -8.84
C ASN A 33 10.92 54.09 -9.74
N SER A 34 11.15 52.81 -9.46
CA SER A 34 11.92 51.87 -10.26
C SER A 34 11.13 51.46 -11.50
N LEU A 35 11.73 51.61 -12.67
CA LEU A 35 11.17 51.08 -13.91
C LEU A 35 11.10 49.55 -13.82
N ILE A 36 9.90 48.99 -14.03
CA ILE A 36 9.65 47.55 -13.92
C ILE A 36 10.39 46.80 -15.03
N GLU A 37 10.83 45.57 -14.75
CA GLU A 37 11.26 44.59 -15.75
C GLU A 37 10.28 43.42 -15.67
N TYR A 38 9.82 42.96 -16.83
CA TYR A 38 8.78 41.95 -16.95
C TYR A 38 9.38 40.55 -16.98
N GLU A 39 8.73 39.64 -16.27
CA GLU A 39 8.92 38.22 -16.45
C GLU A 39 8.17 37.77 -17.71
N ILE A 40 8.87 37.16 -18.67
CA ILE A 40 8.27 36.71 -19.93
C ILE A 40 8.77 35.28 -20.17
N TYR A 41 7.82 34.35 -20.26
CA TYR A 41 8.06 32.95 -20.56
C TYR A 41 7.37 32.57 -21.88
N PRO A 42 8.03 31.81 -22.79
CA PRO A 42 9.45 31.49 -22.82
C PRO A 42 10.38 32.71 -22.84
N THR A 43 11.55 32.54 -22.23
CA THR A 43 12.61 33.55 -22.08
C THR A 43 13.00 34.14 -23.46
N PRO A 44 12.80 35.44 -23.72
CA PRO A 44 13.11 36.05 -25.01
C PRO A 44 14.61 36.04 -25.35
N GLN A 45 14.95 35.97 -26.64
CA GLN A 45 16.34 35.99 -27.14
C GLN A 45 17.06 37.34 -26.96
N ASP A 46 16.35 38.47 -27.14
CA ASP A 46 16.85 39.83 -26.89
C ASP A 46 15.71 40.74 -26.39
N ILE A 47 15.98 41.52 -25.35
CA ILE A 47 15.04 42.49 -24.75
C ILE A 47 15.78 43.75 -24.30
N GLU A 48 15.59 44.84 -25.05
CA GLU A 48 16.10 46.17 -24.72
C GLU A 48 15.01 47.00 -24.05
N TYR A 49 15.22 47.40 -22.79
CA TYR A 49 14.32 48.30 -22.07
C TYR A 49 14.71 49.76 -22.25
N TYR A 50 13.72 50.62 -22.47
CA TYR A 50 13.89 52.07 -22.51
C TYR A 50 13.66 52.72 -21.14
N GLU A 51 14.14 53.96 -21.00
CA GLU A 51 13.99 54.83 -19.82
C GLU A 51 12.64 55.57 -19.78
N THR A 52 11.66 55.10 -20.55
CA THR A 52 10.34 55.73 -20.73
C THR A 52 9.21 54.72 -20.53
N THR A 53 8.01 55.25 -20.33
CA THR A 53 6.80 54.48 -20.05
C THR A 53 5.62 55.06 -20.82
N THR A 54 4.71 54.21 -21.26
CA THR A 54 3.47 54.58 -21.94
C THR A 54 2.29 54.21 -21.05
N THR A 55 1.31 55.12 -20.92
CA THR A 55 0.05 54.87 -20.22
C THR A 55 -1.00 54.45 -21.24
N LEU A 56 -1.77 53.42 -20.91
CA LEU A 56 -2.74 52.75 -21.79
C LEU A 56 -4.18 53.05 -21.31
N ASP A 57 -4.46 54.32 -20.99
CA ASP A 57 -5.75 54.83 -20.53
C ASP A 57 -6.57 55.59 -21.60
N ASP A 58 -5.93 56.00 -22.70
CA ASP A 58 -6.57 56.54 -23.91
C ASP A 58 -7.30 55.45 -24.75
N GLU A 59 -8.03 55.87 -25.79
CA GLU A 59 -8.74 54.97 -26.71
C GLU A 59 -7.74 54.09 -27.50
N ILE A 60 -7.95 52.78 -27.49
CA ILE A 60 -7.07 51.79 -28.14
C ILE A 60 -7.64 51.39 -29.50
N GLN A 61 -6.82 51.48 -30.54
CA GLN A 61 -7.16 51.04 -31.90
C GLN A 61 -6.09 50.10 -32.46
N VAL A 62 -6.45 49.28 -33.44
CA VAL A 62 -5.57 48.27 -34.03
C VAL A 62 -5.55 48.33 -35.56
N VAL A 63 -4.35 48.33 -36.12
CA VAL A 63 -4.05 48.20 -37.55
C VAL A 63 -3.51 46.81 -37.81
N TYR A 64 -3.97 46.17 -38.88
CA TYR A 64 -3.50 44.85 -39.29
C TYR A 64 -3.01 44.85 -40.73
N ASP A 65 -1.99 44.04 -41.02
CA ASP A 65 -1.77 43.58 -42.39
C ASP A 65 -2.84 42.53 -42.80
N ASP A 66 -3.10 42.43 -44.11
CA ASP A 66 -3.99 41.41 -44.70
C ASP A 66 -3.50 39.97 -44.45
N THR A 67 -2.20 39.78 -44.19
CA THR A 67 -1.54 38.50 -43.92
C THR A 67 -1.85 37.91 -42.53
N ILE A 68 -2.37 38.71 -41.59
CA ILE A 68 -2.66 38.26 -40.23
C ILE A 68 -3.98 37.45 -40.21
N ASP A 69 -3.94 36.24 -39.64
CA ASP A 69 -5.10 35.34 -39.59
C ASP A 69 -6.16 35.75 -38.54
N ALA A 70 -7.32 35.07 -38.60
CA ALA A 70 -8.44 35.32 -37.70
C ALA A 70 -8.15 34.94 -36.23
N VAL A 71 -7.27 33.96 -35.99
CA VAL A 71 -6.88 33.51 -34.64
C VAL A 71 -6.04 34.57 -33.94
N THR A 72 -5.07 35.13 -34.65
CA THR A 72 -4.19 36.22 -34.19
C THR A 72 -5.02 37.49 -33.97
N LYS A 73 -5.93 37.83 -34.89
CA LYS A 73 -6.92 38.92 -34.74
C LYS A 73 -7.88 38.70 -33.56
N LYS A 74 -8.21 37.45 -33.20
CA LYS A 74 -8.97 37.09 -31.99
C LYS A 74 -8.11 37.29 -30.74
N LYS A 75 -6.91 36.71 -30.68
CA LYS A 75 -6.01 36.78 -29.52
C LYS A 75 -5.68 38.22 -29.12
N VAL A 76 -5.39 39.11 -30.07
CA VAL A 76 -5.19 40.55 -29.79
C VAL A 76 -6.39 41.18 -29.05
N LYS A 77 -7.63 40.86 -29.44
CA LYS A 77 -8.83 41.36 -28.75
C LYS A 77 -8.94 40.77 -27.34
N THR A 78 -8.74 39.46 -27.23
CA THR A 78 -8.76 38.70 -25.98
C THR A 78 -7.81 39.31 -24.94
N ILE A 79 -6.53 39.45 -25.25
CA ILE A 79 -5.51 39.85 -24.25
C ILE A 79 -5.75 41.25 -23.66
N PHE A 80 -6.31 42.19 -24.44
CA PHE A 80 -6.70 43.50 -23.91
C PHE A 80 -7.95 43.38 -23.03
N SER A 81 -8.97 42.62 -23.47
CA SER A 81 -10.21 42.46 -22.70
C SER A 81 -10.02 41.75 -21.35
N GLU A 82 -9.18 40.73 -21.28
CA GLU A 82 -8.92 39.94 -20.07
C GLU A 82 -8.08 40.71 -19.06
N ASN A 83 -7.12 41.52 -19.53
CA ASN A 83 -6.33 42.43 -18.69
C ASN A 83 -7.03 43.77 -18.37
N GLY A 84 -8.36 43.85 -18.55
CA GLY A 84 -9.17 44.99 -18.12
C GLY A 84 -9.06 46.26 -18.99
N TYR A 85 -8.59 46.13 -20.23
CA TYR A 85 -8.56 47.21 -21.22
C TYR A 85 -9.83 47.26 -22.08
N GLN A 86 -9.94 48.30 -22.91
CA GLN A 86 -10.97 48.34 -23.95
C GLN A 86 -10.53 47.45 -25.11
N GLU A 87 -11.49 46.78 -25.77
CA GLU A 87 -11.21 45.99 -26.97
C GLU A 87 -10.69 46.92 -28.09
N PRO A 88 -9.52 46.63 -28.71
CA PRO A 88 -8.96 47.50 -29.75
C PRO A 88 -9.90 47.64 -30.95
N THR A 89 -10.23 48.89 -31.30
CA THR A 89 -11.06 49.21 -32.47
C THR A 89 -10.25 49.08 -33.76
N ILE A 90 -10.73 48.29 -34.73
CA ILE A 90 -9.99 48.06 -35.98
C ILE A 90 -10.05 49.31 -36.87
N VAL A 91 -8.89 49.77 -37.36
CA VAL A 91 -8.72 50.94 -38.25
C VAL A 91 -7.69 50.66 -39.35
N ASP A 92 -7.75 51.43 -40.45
CA ASP A 92 -6.87 51.24 -41.63
C ASP A 92 -5.47 51.87 -41.46
N GLU A 93 -5.37 52.96 -40.68
CA GLU A 93 -4.15 53.75 -40.44
C GLU A 93 -4.06 54.18 -38.95
N PRO A 94 -2.86 54.31 -38.36
CA PRO A 94 -2.67 54.78 -36.97
C PRO A 94 -2.91 56.30 -36.82
N THR A 95 -3.13 56.78 -35.59
CA THR A 95 -3.29 58.23 -35.30
C THR A 95 -2.45 58.71 -34.11
N ASP A 96 -2.06 59.99 -34.13
CA ASP A 96 -1.19 60.63 -33.11
C ASP A 96 -1.87 60.83 -31.73
N ASP A 97 -3.20 60.65 -31.66
CA ASP A 97 -4.06 61.03 -30.52
C ASP A 97 -4.67 59.82 -29.77
N LYS A 98 -4.15 58.61 -30.03
CA LYS A 98 -4.64 57.33 -29.50
C LYS A 98 -3.52 56.32 -29.32
N ILE A 99 -3.80 55.23 -28.60
CA ILE A 99 -2.91 54.07 -28.54
C ILE A 99 -3.11 53.21 -29.79
N ASN A 100 -2.05 53.06 -30.59
CA ASN A 100 -2.05 52.22 -31.78
C ASN A 100 -1.40 50.86 -31.48
N ILE A 101 -2.15 49.79 -31.69
CA ILE A 101 -1.61 48.43 -31.81
C ILE A 101 -1.40 48.16 -33.30
N LEU A 102 -0.21 47.79 -33.73
CA LEU A 102 0.10 47.51 -35.13
C LEU A 102 0.59 46.07 -35.24
N VAL A 103 -0.17 45.18 -35.90
CA VAL A 103 0.19 43.75 -36.01
C VAL A 103 0.28 43.34 -37.48
N GLY A 104 1.47 42.92 -37.92
CA GLY A 104 1.74 42.64 -39.32
C GLY A 104 2.86 41.63 -39.56
N THR A 105 3.12 41.32 -40.83
CA THR A 105 4.16 40.36 -41.21
C THR A 105 5.21 40.99 -42.10
N LYS A 106 6.48 40.69 -41.82
CA LYS A 106 7.64 41.17 -42.56
C LYS A 106 7.47 40.95 -44.07
N ASP A 107 7.72 42.00 -44.85
CA ASP A 107 7.59 42.05 -46.32
C ASP A 107 6.19 41.76 -46.89
N SER A 108 5.13 41.89 -46.09
CA SER A 108 3.74 41.95 -46.58
C SER A 108 3.51 43.12 -47.55
N ASN A 109 4.24 44.23 -47.36
CA ASN A 109 3.99 45.55 -47.93
C ASN A 109 2.60 46.13 -47.55
N GLY A 110 2.02 45.65 -46.46
CA GLY A 110 0.85 46.21 -45.81
C GLY A 110 1.18 47.45 -44.96
N PRO A 111 0.18 48.03 -44.26
CA PRO A 111 0.37 49.24 -43.46
C PRO A 111 1.38 49.04 -42.31
N VAL A 112 1.43 47.87 -41.67
CA VAL A 112 2.29 47.63 -40.49
C VAL A 112 3.73 47.37 -40.90
N ASP A 113 3.96 46.53 -41.90
CA ASP A 113 5.29 46.32 -42.50
C ASP A 113 5.86 47.63 -43.10
N THR A 114 5.00 48.50 -43.65
CA THR A 114 5.41 49.84 -44.11
C THR A 114 5.78 50.75 -42.95
N TYR A 115 4.96 50.82 -41.88
CA TYR A 115 5.26 51.59 -40.68
C TYR A 115 6.56 51.15 -40.01
N ALA A 116 6.77 49.83 -39.87
CA ALA A 116 7.94 49.25 -39.24
C ALA A 116 9.24 49.64 -39.97
N LYS A 117 9.24 49.61 -41.31
CA LYS A 117 10.39 50.00 -42.17
C LYS A 117 10.84 51.45 -41.97
N GLU A 118 9.99 52.34 -41.44
CA GLU A 118 10.32 53.74 -41.19
C GLU A 118 10.59 54.07 -39.71
N ASN A 119 10.03 53.29 -38.77
CA ASN A 119 9.97 53.67 -37.34
C ASN A 119 10.66 52.68 -36.36
N ILE A 120 10.91 51.44 -36.77
CA ILE A 120 11.41 50.35 -35.91
C ILE A 120 12.86 50.01 -36.24
N ASN A 121 13.68 49.76 -35.22
CA ASN A 121 15.06 49.32 -35.43
C ASN A 121 15.17 47.79 -35.43
N SER A 122 15.13 47.18 -36.62
CA SER A 122 15.40 45.75 -36.81
C SER A 122 16.89 45.40 -36.95
N GLU A 123 17.83 46.30 -36.61
CA GLU A 123 19.26 45.93 -36.54
C GLU A 123 19.47 44.84 -35.47
N GLY A 124 20.08 43.73 -35.89
CA GLY A 124 20.24 42.52 -35.07
C GLY A 124 19.11 41.49 -35.18
N MET A 125 17.97 41.82 -35.79
CA MET A 125 16.85 40.88 -35.98
C MET A 125 17.00 40.10 -37.29
N ASP A 126 17.06 38.76 -37.22
CA ASP A 126 17.00 37.89 -38.40
C ASP A 126 15.63 37.21 -38.52
N PHE A 127 14.83 37.69 -39.48
CA PHE A 127 13.50 37.15 -39.78
C PHE A 127 13.51 35.79 -40.51
N SER A 128 14.69 35.25 -40.86
CA SER A 128 14.82 33.87 -41.36
C SER A 128 14.86 32.82 -40.23
N ASN A 129 15.03 33.24 -38.97
CA ASN A 129 14.98 32.34 -37.82
C ASN A 129 13.58 31.70 -37.64
N ILE A 130 13.52 30.65 -36.82
CA ILE A 130 12.28 29.94 -36.52
C ILE A 130 11.36 30.88 -35.72
N ASP A 131 10.12 31.03 -36.18
CA ASP A 131 9.05 31.79 -35.53
C ASP A 131 9.39 33.26 -35.15
N ALA A 132 10.35 33.83 -35.87
CA ALA A 132 10.97 35.14 -35.63
C ALA A 132 9.99 36.33 -35.66
N TYR A 133 9.98 37.14 -34.60
CA TYR A 133 9.23 38.40 -34.51
C TYR A 133 9.99 39.52 -33.79
N GLN A 134 9.55 40.76 -34.00
CA GLN A 134 9.94 41.93 -33.22
C GLN A 134 8.71 42.59 -32.61
N LEU A 135 8.78 42.94 -31.32
CA LEU A 135 7.76 43.68 -30.55
C LEU A 135 8.40 44.97 -30.00
N GLU A 136 7.93 46.15 -30.43
CA GLU A 136 8.39 47.45 -29.89
C GLU A 136 7.21 48.20 -29.25
N ILE A 137 7.35 48.59 -27.98
CA ILE A 137 6.44 49.43 -27.20
C ILE A 137 7.09 50.80 -27.03
N LYS A 138 6.53 51.84 -27.65
CA LYS A 138 7.18 53.15 -27.75
C LYS A 138 6.22 54.28 -28.09
N ASP A 139 6.33 55.37 -27.34
CA ASP A 139 5.42 56.53 -27.44
C ASP A 139 3.96 56.03 -27.41
N ASN A 140 3.11 56.38 -28.37
CA ASN A 140 1.71 55.91 -28.41
C ASN A 140 1.51 54.60 -29.22
N ASN A 141 2.56 53.84 -29.51
CA ASN A 141 2.53 52.71 -30.44
C ASN A 141 3.07 51.41 -29.82
N ILE A 142 2.35 50.31 -30.06
CA ILE A 142 2.75 48.94 -29.74
C ILE A 142 2.76 48.17 -31.05
N THR A 143 3.93 47.85 -31.59
CA THR A 143 4.05 47.21 -32.91
C THR A 143 4.61 45.80 -32.78
N ILE A 144 3.96 44.85 -33.44
CA ILE A 144 4.37 43.46 -33.58
C ILE A 144 4.55 43.17 -35.07
N LEU A 145 5.77 42.83 -35.46
CA LEU A 145 6.10 42.38 -36.81
C LEU A 145 6.66 40.96 -36.72
N GLY A 146 5.88 39.96 -37.13
CA GLY A 146 6.35 38.57 -37.27
C GLY A 146 6.91 38.29 -38.66
N LYS A 147 7.66 37.20 -38.86
CA LYS A 147 7.95 36.70 -40.22
C LYS A 147 6.68 36.22 -40.95
N ASP A 148 5.72 35.73 -40.18
CA ASP A 148 4.41 35.22 -40.60
C ASP A 148 3.36 35.46 -39.48
N THR A 149 2.13 34.98 -39.66
CA THR A 149 1.05 35.16 -38.67
C THR A 149 1.19 34.30 -37.41
N ASN A 150 1.98 33.22 -37.42
CA ASN A 150 2.28 32.43 -36.22
C ASN A 150 3.31 33.16 -35.37
N ALA A 151 4.40 33.64 -35.99
CA ALA A 151 5.38 34.51 -35.34
C ALA A 151 4.73 35.77 -34.76
N SER A 152 3.79 36.37 -35.50
CA SER A 152 3.01 37.53 -35.03
C SER A 152 2.17 37.19 -33.79
N PHE A 153 1.56 36.00 -33.73
CA PHE A 153 0.83 35.53 -32.55
C PHE A 153 1.75 35.34 -31.33
N TYR A 154 2.97 34.83 -31.49
CA TYR A 154 3.91 34.71 -30.37
C TYR A 154 4.37 36.10 -29.84
N GLY A 155 4.43 37.11 -30.71
CA GLY A 155 4.58 38.51 -30.28
C GLY A 155 3.39 39.05 -29.48
N VAL A 156 2.17 38.61 -29.80
CA VAL A 156 0.95 38.92 -29.03
C VAL A 156 0.95 38.20 -27.67
N VAL A 157 1.47 36.96 -27.60
CA VAL A 157 1.69 36.23 -26.33
C VAL A 157 2.70 36.94 -25.43
N SER A 158 3.82 37.42 -25.96
CA SER A 158 4.76 38.22 -25.15
C SER A 158 4.18 39.57 -24.70
N LEU A 159 3.31 40.18 -25.50
CA LEU A 159 2.55 41.36 -25.08
C LEU A 159 1.53 41.04 -23.96
N GLU A 160 0.91 39.86 -23.97
CA GLU A 160 0.01 39.39 -22.93
C GLU A 160 0.69 39.32 -21.56
N ALA A 161 1.89 38.71 -21.49
CA ALA A 161 2.69 38.65 -20.27
C ALA A 161 3.03 40.05 -19.72
N ILE A 162 3.34 41.01 -20.60
CA ILE A 162 3.59 42.41 -20.23
C ILE A 162 2.32 43.09 -19.68
N LEU A 163 1.16 42.85 -20.31
CA LEU A 163 -0.13 43.42 -19.86
C LEU A 163 -0.58 42.84 -18.52
N GLN A 164 -0.37 41.54 -18.26
CA GLN A 164 -0.66 40.89 -16.97
C GLN A 164 0.14 41.51 -15.80
N GLN A 165 1.32 42.06 -16.07
CA GLN A 165 2.20 42.73 -15.11
C GLN A 165 2.06 44.26 -15.10
N SER A 166 1.11 44.82 -15.85
CA SER A 166 0.92 46.28 -15.94
C SER A 166 0.18 46.85 -14.72
N VAL A 167 0.82 47.81 -14.02
CA VAL A 167 0.24 48.48 -12.85
C VAL A 167 -0.32 49.85 -13.26
N ASP A 168 -1.53 50.17 -12.81
CA ASP A 168 -2.26 51.40 -13.15
C ASP A 168 -2.28 51.74 -14.66
N LYS A 169 -2.27 50.68 -15.50
CA LYS A 169 -2.21 50.76 -16.97
C LYS A 169 -0.95 51.40 -17.55
N VAL A 170 0.13 51.41 -16.80
CA VAL A 170 1.45 51.86 -17.27
C VAL A 170 2.27 50.65 -17.71
N VAL A 171 2.83 50.73 -18.93
CA VAL A 171 3.84 49.81 -19.44
C VAL A 171 5.19 50.51 -19.60
N ARG A 172 6.29 49.80 -19.37
CA ARG A 172 7.64 50.27 -19.71
C ARG A 172 7.89 50.07 -21.19
N ASN A 173 8.49 51.07 -21.82
CA ASN A 173 8.76 51.07 -23.25
C ASN A 173 10.00 50.18 -23.50
N LEU A 174 9.95 49.38 -24.56
CA LEU A 174 10.92 48.30 -24.80
C LEU A 174 10.94 47.86 -26.27
N SER A 175 11.98 47.12 -26.65
CA SER A 175 12.07 46.34 -27.89
C SER A 175 12.46 44.90 -27.57
N ILE A 176 11.61 43.94 -27.90
CA ILE A 176 11.88 42.51 -27.89
C ILE A 176 12.17 42.06 -29.33
N LYS A 177 13.27 41.32 -29.53
CA LYS A 177 13.65 40.68 -30.79
C LYS A 177 13.80 39.20 -30.49
N ASP A 178 12.88 38.37 -30.98
CA ASP A 178 12.67 37.04 -30.41
C ASP A 178 12.36 35.99 -31.48
N PHE A 179 12.84 34.76 -31.24
CA PHE A 179 12.74 33.63 -32.17
C PHE A 179 12.97 32.33 -31.39
N ALA A 180 12.50 31.21 -31.92
CA ALA A 180 12.74 29.90 -31.32
C ALA A 180 14.08 29.30 -31.80
N ASN A 181 14.80 28.59 -30.93
CA ASN A 181 15.94 27.76 -31.35
C ASN A 181 15.50 26.45 -32.02
N THR A 182 14.26 25.99 -31.82
CA THR A 182 13.76 24.72 -32.39
C THR A 182 12.36 24.83 -33.02
N GLN A 183 12.07 23.96 -34.01
CA GLN A 183 10.87 24.05 -34.87
C GLN A 183 9.68 23.27 -34.31
N LEU A 184 9.90 22.05 -33.81
CA LEU A 184 8.86 21.26 -33.15
C LEU A 184 8.98 21.43 -31.64
N ARG A 185 7.95 22.04 -31.03
CA ARG A 185 7.91 22.35 -29.60
C ARG A 185 6.56 21.94 -29.03
N GLY A 186 6.53 21.13 -27.97
CA GLY A 186 5.29 20.76 -27.30
C GLY A 186 5.34 19.43 -26.56
N PHE A 187 4.30 18.61 -26.71
CA PHE A 187 4.10 17.37 -25.96
C PHE A 187 3.51 16.26 -26.83
N ILE A 188 3.72 15.01 -26.42
CA ILE A 188 3.20 13.78 -27.04
C ILE A 188 2.48 12.95 -25.99
N GLU A 189 1.26 12.49 -26.29
CA GLU A 189 0.57 11.49 -25.46
C GLU A 189 0.99 10.11 -25.96
N GLY A 190 2.15 9.63 -25.50
CA GLY A 190 2.79 8.41 -25.99
C GLY A 190 3.07 7.36 -24.92
N TYR A 191 2.59 7.57 -23.70
CA TYR A 191 2.77 6.70 -22.54
C TYR A 191 1.78 5.52 -22.51
N TYR A 192 2.05 4.54 -21.64
CA TYR A 192 1.12 3.45 -21.29
C TYR A 192 0.42 3.75 -19.95
N GLY A 193 -0.85 4.15 -19.97
CA GLY A 193 -1.58 4.58 -18.77
C GLY A 193 -3.00 5.00 -19.12
N ILE A 194 -3.76 5.55 -18.17
CA ILE A 194 -5.08 6.10 -18.46
C ILE A 194 -4.93 7.21 -19.53
N PRO A 195 -5.54 7.09 -20.73
CA PRO A 195 -5.45 8.13 -21.74
C PRO A 195 -6.17 9.39 -21.25
N TRP A 196 -5.62 10.57 -21.55
CA TRP A 196 -6.20 11.85 -21.11
C TRP A 196 -7.65 12.01 -21.60
N SER A 197 -8.47 12.78 -20.86
CA SER A 197 -9.77 13.18 -21.38
C SER A 197 -9.59 14.20 -22.51
N ASN A 198 -10.62 14.35 -23.35
CA ASN A 198 -10.58 15.38 -24.39
C ASN A 198 -10.53 16.81 -23.79
N GLU A 199 -11.06 17.00 -22.57
CA GLU A 199 -11.00 18.28 -21.85
C GLU A 199 -9.56 18.59 -21.40
N ASP A 200 -8.84 17.60 -20.86
CA ASP A 200 -7.44 17.76 -20.47
C ASP A 200 -6.54 17.98 -21.70
N ARG A 201 -6.75 17.24 -22.79
CA ARG A 201 -6.06 17.47 -24.08
C ARG A 201 -6.22 18.91 -24.58
N MET A 202 -7.41 19.48 -24.43
CA MET A 202 -7.68 20.88 -24.76
C MET A 202 -7.01 21.85 -23.78
N SER A 203 -7.11 21.60 -22.47
CA SER A 203 -6.42 22.34 -21.40
C SER A 203 -4.90 22.43 -21.63
N LEU A 204 -4.27 21.32 -22.03
CA LEU A 204 -2.83 21.26 -22.35
C LEU A 204 -2.48 22.02 -23.65
N MET A 205 -3.32 21.94 -24.69
CA MET A 205 -3.13 22.73 -25.92
C MET A 205 -3.30 24.24 -25.67
N GLU A 206 -4.22 24.66 -24.81
CA GLU A 206 -4.37 26.06 -24.40
C GLU A 206 -3.20 26.54 -23.54
N PHE A 207 -2.74 25.72 -22.59
CA PHE A 207 -1.56 26.00 -21.78
C PHE A 207 -0.30 26.15 -22.65
N GLY A 208 -0.08 25.23 -23.59
CA GLY A 208 1.03 25.33 -24.55
C GLY A 208 0.97 26.61 -25.40
N GLY A 209 -0.22 27.04 -25.80
CA GLY A 209 -0.42 28.28 -26.55
C GLY A 209 -0.03 29.55 -25.79
N LYS A 210 -0.22 29.56 -24.45
CA LYS A 210 0.26 30.64 -23.57
C LYS A 210 1.79 30.73 -23.51
N PHE A 211 2.50 29.65 -23.85
CA PHE A 211 3.96 29.57 -23.79
C PHE A 211 4.62 29.24 -25.14
N LYS A 212 4.03 29.69 -26.25
CA LYS A 212 4.63 29.59 -27.61
C LYS A 212 4.96 28.14 -28.07
N MET A 213 4.30 27.12 -27.49
CA MET A 213 4.31 25.76 -28.03
C MET A 213 3.62 25.70 -29.40
N THR A 214 3.83 24.59 -30.11
CA THR A 214 3.47 24.46 -31.52
C THR A 214 2.67 23.21 -31.85
N ALA A 215 2.77 22.15 -31.03
CA ALA A 215 2.23 20.83 -31.36
C ALA A 215 1.84 20.03 -30.10
N TYR A 216 0.66 19.43 -30.16
CA TYR A 216 0.26 18.28 -29.37
C TYR A 216 0.26 17.07 -30.31
N VAL A 217 1.06 16.05 -30.00
CA VAL A 217 1.15 14.82 -30.78
C VAL A 217 0.24 13.76 -30.14
N PHE A 218 -0.86 13.47 -30.83
CA PHE A 218 -1.82 12.42 -30.46
C PHE A 218 -1.23 11.06 -30.87
N ALA A 219 -0.77 10.28 -29.89
CA ALA A 219 -0.26 8.91 -30.06
C ALA A 219 -0.72 7.91 -28.96
N PRO A 220 -1.91 8.05 -28.33
CA PRO A 220 -2.30 7.22 -27.19
C PRO A 220 -2.36 5.75 -27.59
N LYS A 221 -1.59 4.91 -26.88
CA LYS A 221 -1.39 3.50 -27.23
C LYS A 221 -2.68 2.68 -27.20
N ASP A 222 -3.69 3.13 -26.45
CA ASP A 222 -5.02 2.51 -26.29
C ASP A 222 -6.10 2.97 -27.28
N ASP A 223 -5.86 3.97 -28.16
CA ASP A 223 -6.83 4.25 -29.24
C ASP A 223 -6.70 3.16 -30.33
N PRO A 224 -7.71 2.27 -30.50
CA PRO A 224 -7.60 1.22 -31.49
C PRO A 224 -7.54 1.80 -32.91
N TYR A 225 -8.12 2.98 -33.18
CA TYR A 225 -8.04 3.62 -34.49
C TYR A 225 -6.64 4.21 -34.78
N HIS A 226 -5.80 4.43 -33.77
CA HIS A 226 -4.38 4.71 -33.95
C HIS A 226 -3.57 3.43 -34.26
N ARG A 227 -3.95 2.30 -33.64
CA ARG A 227 -3.21 1.00 -33.68
C ARG A 227 -4.01 -0.17 -34.28
N ASP A 228 -4.66 -1.00 -33.47
CA ASP A 228 -5.22 -2.32 -33.88
C ASP A 228 -6.23 -2.26 -35.03
N LYS A 229 -6.96 -1.15 -35.13
CA LYS A 229 -7.94 -0.79 -36.15
C LYS A 229 -7.45 0.38 -37.02
N TRP A 230 -6.14 0.53 -37.23
CA TRP A 230 -5.60 1.63 -38.05
C TRP A 230 -6.23 1.69 -39.45
N LYS A 231 -6.58 0.52 -40.02
CA LYS A 231 -7.26 0.36 -41.32
C LYS A 231 -8.77 0.74 -41.32
N GLU A 232 -9.41 0.92 -40.17
CA GLU A 232 -10.79 1.40 -40.08
C GLU A 232 -10.82 2.94 -39.98
N LEU A 233 -11.73 3.61 -40.70
CA LEU A 233 -12.00 5.03 -40.51
C LEU A 233 -12.68 5.29 -39.15
N TYR A 234 -12.46 6.48 -38.56
CA TYR A 234 -13.11 6.86 -37.30
C TYR A 234 -14.64 6.94 -37.48
N PRO A 235 -15.44 6.43 -36.52
CA PRO A 235 -16.87 6.71 -36.45
C PRO A 235 -17.13 8.21 -36.31
N GLN A 236 -18.21 8.71 -36.92
CA GLN A 236 -18.52 10.15 -36.94
C GLN A 236 -18.57 10.80 -35.54
N GLU A 237 -19.03 10.08 -34.53
CA GLU A 237 -19.07 10.55 -33.14
C GLU A 237 -17.66 10.87 -32.61
N LYS A 238 -16.70 9.95 -32.80
CA LYS A 238 -15.28 10.17 -32.46
C LYS A 238 -14.60 11.18 -33.37
N LEU A 239 -15.00 11.27 -34.64
CA LEU A 239 -14.48 12.29 -35.55
C LEU A 239 -14.89 13.70 -35.12
N ASN A 240 -16.09 13.88 -34.57
CA ASN A 240 -16.53 15.17 -34.00
C ASN A 240 -15.72 15.56 -32.75
N GLU A 241 -15.41 14.59 -31.87
CA GLU A 241 -14.53 14.82 -30.71
C GLU A 241 -13.12 15.29 -31.14
N ILE A 242 -12.58 14.70 -32.21
CA ILE A 242 -11.30 15.13 -32.78
C ILE A 242 -11.42 16.51 -33.45
N GLU A 243 -12.53 16.83 -34.11
CA GLU A 243 -12.76 18.15 -34.72
C GLU A 243 -12.72 19.30 -33.68
N GLU A 244 -13.25 19.06 -32.47
CA GLU A 244 -13.22 20.01 -31.35
C GLU A 244 -11.79 20.24 -30.83
N MET A 245 -11.03 19.17 -30.56
CA MET A 245 -9.61 19.24 -30.18
C MET A 245 -8.76 19.92 -31.27
N VAL A 246 -9.02 19.60 -32.53
CA VAL A 246 -8.37 20.22 -33.70
C VAL A 246 -8.70 21.72 -33.79
N GLN A 247 -9.90 22.15 -33.40
CA GLN A 247 -10.23 23.58 -33.34
C GLN A 247 -9.50 24.30 -32.20
N VAL A 248 -9.42 23.72 -31.00
CA VAL A 248 -8.63 24.30 -29.89
C VAL A 248 -7.17 24.43 -30.27
N GLY A 249 -6.54 23.39 -30.85
CA GLY A 249 -5.15 23.45 -31.28
C GLY A 249 -4.87 24.47 -32.40
N LYS A 250 -5.87 24.80 -33.25
CA LYS A 250 -5.78 25.94 -34.19
C LYS A 250 -5.83 27.28 -33.48
N GLU A 251 -6.67 27.42 -32.46
CA GLU A 251 -6.88 28.69 -31.74
C GLU A 251 -5.77 29.02 -30.73
N SER A 252 -5.15 28.01 -30.11
CA SER A 252 -3.97 28.18 -29.26
C SER A 252 -2.65 28.21 -30.03
N LYS A 253 -2.68 27.84 -31.31
CA LYS A 253 -1.53 27.50 -32.18
C LYS A 253 -0.65 26.32 -31.71
N THR A 254 -0.99 25.65 -30.60
CA THR A 254 -0.44 24.33 -30.26
C THR A 254 -1.25 23.27 -31.01
N ARG A 255 -0.91 23.06 -32.29
CA ARG A 255 -1.74 22.30 -33.24
C ARG A 255 -1.90 20.83 -32.83
N PHE A 256 -3.09 20.28 -33.05
CA PHE A 256 -3.32 18.84 -32.98
C PHE A 256 -2.61 18.14 -34.15
N VAL A 257 -1.72 17.20 -33.83
CA VAL A 257 -0.95 16.37 -34.78
C VAL A 257 -1.40 14.93 -34.62
N TRP A 258 -1.94 14.32 -35.67
CA TRP A 258 -2.42 12.93 -35.59
C TRP A 258 -1.34 11.95 -36.04
N THR A 259 -1.17 10.84 -35.32
CA THR A 259 -0.22 9.78 -35.66
C THR A 259 -0.91 8.43 -35.85
N ILE A 260 -0.24 7.52 -36.57
CA ILE A 260 -0.72 6.17 -36.85
C ILE A 260 0.40 5.14 -36.62
N SER A 261 0.07 3.96 -36.10
CA SER A 261 1.02 2.86 -35.83
C SER A 261 0.75 1.63 -36.73
N PRO A 262 1.00 1.68 -38.05
CA PRO A 262 0.51 0.68 -39.00
C PRO A 262 1.49 -0.48 -39.25
N LEU A 263 2.75 -0.38 -38.79
CA LEU A 263 3.87 -1.18 -39.30
C LEU A 263 4.01 -2.58 -38.67
N GLU A 264 3.22 -2.94 -37.65
CA GLU A 264 3.38 -4.20 -36.91
C GLU A 264 3.14 -5.45 -37.79
N GLU A 265 2.10 -5.42 -38.63
CA GLU A 265 1.80 -6.47 -39.61
C GLU A 265 2.93 -6.60 -40.64
N VAL A 266 3.43 -5.46 -41.12
CA VAL A 266 4.46 -5.35 -42.16
C VAL A 266 5.81 -5.88 -41.65
N ALA A 267 6.18 -5.56 -40.40
CA ALA A 267 7.37 -6.08 -39.75
C ALA A 267 7.29 -7.61 -39.61
N LYS A 268 6.16 -8.14 -39.14
CA LYS A 268 5.94 -9.60 -39.03
C LYS A 268 5.98 -10.31 -40.39
N LEU A 269 5.43 -9.71 -41.45
CA LEU A 269 5.53 -10.26 -42.82
C LEU A 269 6.98 -10.29 -43.31
N ALA A 270 7.70 -9.17 -43.17
CA ALA A 270 9.10 -9.04 -43.59
C ALA A 270 10.04 -10.02 -42.87
N GLN A 271 9.79 -10.27 -41.58
CA GLN A 271 10.58 -11.18 -40.74
C GLN A 271 10.28 -12.67 -41.04
N ASN A 272 9.02 -13.05 -41.25
CA ASN A 272 8.62 -14.44 -41.47
C ASN A 272 8.75 -14.92 -42.92
N PHE A 273 8.50 -14.03 -43.90
CA PHE A 273 8.38 -14.40 -45.32
C PHE A 273 9.34 -13.63 -46.24
N GLY A 274 10.06 -12.64 -45.72
CA GLY A 274 11.05 -11.84 -46.46
C GLY A 274 10.50 -10.50 -46.95
N GLN A 275 11.40 -9.63 -47.39
CA GLN A 275 11.09 -8.24 -47.77
C GLN A 275 10.04 -8.16 -48.89
N ASP A 276 10.15 -9.01 -49.91
CA ASP A 276 9.21 -9.07 -51.05
C ASP A 276 7.75 -9.25 -50.58
N ALA A 277 7.52 -10.07 -49.55
CA ALA A 277 6.17 -10.34 -49.01
C ALA A 277 5.58 -9.15 -48.24
N ALA A 278 6.41 -8.24 -47.71
CA ALA A 278 5.94 -6.97 -47.16
C ALA A 278 5.60 -5.98 -48.28
N MET A 279 6.42 -5.93 -49.35
CA MET A 279 6.19 -5.06 -50.50
C MET A 279 4.89 -5.39 -51.26
N GLU A 280 4.43 -6.65 -51.27
CA GLU A 280 3.14 -7.03 -51.86
C GLU A 280 1.92 -6.29 -51.25
N HIS A 281 2.03 -5.78 -50.02
CA HIS A 281 0.96 -5.03 -49.34
C HIS A 281 1.13 -3.50 -49.39
N LEU A 282 2.21 -2.97 -49.96
CA LEU A 282 2.54 -1.55 -49.90
C LEU A 282 1.48 -0.66 -50.56
N GLU A 283 1.03 -1.00 -51.77
CA GLU A 283 0.03 -0.20 -52.51
C GLU A 283 -1.32 -0.12 -51.76
N GLU A 284 -1.77 -1.25 -51.20
CA GLU A 284 -3.01 -1.34 -50.42
C GLU A 284 -2.92 -0.57 -49.10
N ASN A 285 -1.87 -0.82 -48.31
CA ASN A 285 -1.67 -0.17 -47.02
C ASN A 285 -1.46 1.35 -47.16
N THR A 286 -0.75 1.80 -48.21
CA THR A 286 -0.57 3.23 -48.52
C THR A 286 -1.90 3.89 -48.87
N ALA A 287 -2.73 3.25 -49.71
CA ALA A 287 -4.05 3.78 -50.07
C ALA A 287 -4.97 3.91 -48.85
N ILE A 288 -5.00 2.91 -47.97
CA ILE A 288 -5.80 2.93 -46.72
C ILE A 288 -5.31 4.00 -45.75
N LEU A 289 -3.99 4.14 -45.56
CA LEU A 289 -3.41 5.17 -44.69
C LEU A 289 -3.75 6.58 -45.20
N LEU A 290 -3.63 6.82 -46.51
CA LEU A 290 -3.97 8.11 -47.11
C LEU A 290 -5.48 8.40 -47.07
N GLU A 291 -6.36 7.40 -47.26
CA GLU A 291 -7.82 7.60 -47.09
C GLU A 291 -8.18 8.03 -45.65
N LYS A 292 -7.43 7.55 -44.65
CA LYS A 292 -7.62 7.96 -43.26
C LYS A 292 -7.01 9.32 -42.92
N PHE A 293 -5.84 9.64 -43.47
CA PHE A 293 -5.27 10.99 -43.38
C PHE A 293 -6.18 12.02 -44.06
N GLU A 294 -6.85 11.67 -45.17
CA GLU A 294 -7.89 12.49 -45.80
C GLU A 294 -9.09 12.74 -44.87
N GLN A 295 -9.63 11.70 -44.20
CA GLN A 295 -10.74 11.85 -43.24
C GLN A 295 -10.43 12.90 -42.15
N LEU A 296 -9.20 12.90 -41.66
CA LEU A 296 -8.73 13.78 -40.59
C LEU A 296 -8.31 15.16 -41.12
N TYR A 297 -7.79 15.22 -42.34
CA TYR A 297 -7.54 16.48 -43.05
C TYR A 297 -8.83 17.27 -43.31
N ASP A 298 -9.95 16.59 -43.60
CA ASP A 298 -11.24 17.24 -43.88
C ASP A 298 -11.84 17.94 -42.65
N ILE A 299 -11.65 17.42 -41.43
CA ILE A 299 -11.96 18.14 -40.17
C ILE A 299 -10.86 19.15 -39.75
N GLY A 300 -9.76 19.20 -40.49
CA GLY A 300 -8.76 20.24 -40.38
C GLY A 300 -7.50 19.89 -39.59
N VAL A 301 -7.16 18.60 -39.41
CA VAL A 301 -5.80 18.20 -39.01
C VAL A 301 -4.80 18.68 -40.07
N ARG A 302 -3.65 19.21 -39.66
CA ARG A 302 -2.64 19.78 -40.56
C ARG A 302 -1.21 19.32 -40.32
N GLN A 303 -0.95 18.40 -39.40
CA GLN A 303 0.30 17.67 -39.36
C GLN A 303 0.00 16.21 -39.03
N PHE A 304 0.77 15.32 -39.64
CA PHE A 304 0.57 13.88 -39.56
C PHE A 304 1.90 13.18 -39.25
N GLY A 305 1.82 11.98 -38.67
CA GLY A 305 3.01 11.16 -38.45
C GLY A 305 2.75 9.66 -38.45
N VAL A 306 3.82 8.88 -38.61
CA VAL A 306 3.80 7.42 -38.64
C VAL A 306 4.79 6.86 -37.62
N HIS A 307 4.38 5.83 -36.89
CA HIS A 307 5.14 5.20 -35.83
C HIS A 307 5.64 3.80 -36.25
N GLY A 308 6.92 3.57 -35.98
CA GLY A 308 7.67 2.33 -36.22
C GLY A 308 8.47 1.87 -34.99
N ASP A 309 8.24 2.49 -33.84
CA ASP A 309 8.59 1.97 -32.52
C ASP A 309 7.92 0.60 -32.25
N ASP A 310 8.53 -0.17 -31.34
CA ASP A 310 8.03 -1.40 -30.72
C ASP A 310 7.61 -2.59 -31.63
N VAL A 311 7.76 -2.47 -32.96
CA VAL A 311 7.48 -3.54 -33.94
C VAL A 311 8.72 -4.36 -34.37
N GLY A 312 9.90 -3.99 -33.87
CA GLY A 312 11.16 -4.67 -34.18
C GLY A 312 11.72 -4.30 -35.57
N ALA A 313 12.36 -5.25 -36.25
CA ALA A 313 13.07 -4.97 -37.51
C ALA A 313 12.10 -4.66 -38.67
N LEU A 314 12.20 -3.44 -39.21
CA LEU A 314 11.39 -2.92 -40.31
C LEU A 314 12.01 -3.19 -41.71
N PRO A 315 11.18 -3.40 -42.75
CA PRO A 315 11.64 -3.36 -44.15
C PRO A 315 11.88 -1.91 -44.61
N TYR A 316 13.13 -1.54 -44.87
CA TYR A 316 13.48 -0.12 -45.11
C TYR A 316 12.84 0.45 -46.39
N ASP A 317 12.89 -0.28 -47.51
CA ASP A 317 12.40 0.20 -48.81
C ASP A 317 10.87 0.44 -48.76
N TYR A 318 10.12 -0.45 -48.09
CA TYR A 318 8.69 -0.27 -47.82
C TYR A 318 8.41 1.03 -47.06
N VAL A 319 9.16 1.27 -45.97
CA VAL A 319 8.95 2.45 -45.13
C VAL A 319 9.33 3.74 -45.88
N ILE A 320 10.37 3.71 -46.72
CA ILE A 320 10.74 4.84 -47.58
C ILE A 320 9.63 5.12 -48.60
N GLU A 321 9.15 4.13 -49.36
CA GLU A 321 8.10 4.35 -50.34
C GLU A 321 6.75 4.77 -49.70
N LEU A 322 6.43 4.27 -48.49
CA LEU A 322 5.27 4.71 -47.71
C LEU A 322 5.42 6.18 -47.26
N MET A 323 6.53 6.54 -46.61
CA MET A 323 6.72 7.87 -46.04
C MET A 323 6.84 8.95 -47.13
N ASN A 324 7.50 8.67 -48.24
CA ASN A 324 7.56 9.59 -49.37
C ASN A 324 6.19 9.73 -50.07
N SER A 325 5.33 8.70 -50.02
CA SER A 325 3.94 8.82 -50.48
C SER A 325 3.10 9.73 -49.57
N VAL A 326 3.40 9.75 -48.26
CA VAL A 326 2.78 10.68 -47.28
C VAL A 326 3.30 12.10 -47.45
N SER A 327 4.63 12.29 -47.56
CA SER A 327 5.25 13.59 -47.86
C SER A 327 4.66 14.21 -49.13
N LYS A 328 4.67 13.45 -50.25
CA LYS A 328 4.07 13.87 -51.52
C LYS A 328 2.58 14.22 -51.40
N TRP A 329 1.82 13.51 -50.55
CA TRP A 329 0.41 13.84 -50.29
C TRP A 329 0.25 15.17 -49.54
N ALA A 330 1.08 15.43 -48.53
CA ALA A 330 1.12 16.70 -47.81
C ALA A 330 1.49 17.87 -48.75
N ASP A 331 2.50 17.66 -49.61
CA ASP A 331 2.92 18.59 -50.67
C ASP A 331 1.78 18.89 -51.66
N GLU A 332 0.98 17.88 -52.03
CA GLU A 332 -0.20 18.03 -52.89
C GLU A 332 -1.40 18.73 -52.20
N LYS A 333 -1.41 18.85 -50.86
CA LYS A 333 -2.33 19.74 -50.12
C LYS A 333 -1.84 21.20 -50.12
N GLY A 334 -0.56 21.40 -49.81
CA GLY A 334 0.08 22.73 -49.75
C GLY A 334 -0.24 23.58 -48.50
N ASP A 335 -0.98 23.05 -47.52
CA ASP A 335 -1.21 23.67 -46.20
C ASP A 335 -0.93 22.72 -45.01
N VAL A 336 -0.35 21.54 -45.28
CA VAL A 336 0.08 20.54 -44.28
C VAL A 336 1.53 20.81 -43.88
N TYR A 337 1.84 20.71 -42.58
CA TYR A 337 3.18 20.82 -42.03
C TYR A 337 3.97 19.51 -42.18
N ASP A 338 5.29 19.66 -42.27
CA ASP A 338 6.36 18.65 -42.22
C ASP A 338 5.98 17.33 -41.50
N VAL A 339 6.13 16.18 -42.16
CA VAL A 339 5.67 14.88 -41.65
C VAL A 339 6.55 14.36 -40.50
N LEU A 340 5.97 13.70 -39.50
CA LEU A 340 6.71 13.09 -38.38
C LEU A 340 6.88 11.56 -38.56
N PHE A 341 8.03 11.02 -38.14
CA PHE A 341 8.30 9.59 -38.18
C PHE A 341 9.07 9.09 -36.95
N THR A 342 8.62 7.99 -36.32
CA THR A 342 9.39 7.29 -35.30
C THR A 342 10.06 6.04 -35.91
N PRO A 343 11.39 5.95 -35.93
CA PRO A 343 12.10 4.76 -36.42
C PRO A 343 12.03 3.62 -35.39
N ALA A 344 12.27 2.38 -35.83
CA ALA A 344 12.51 1.30 -34.88
C ALA A 344 13.82 1.57 -34.11
N SER A 345 14.83 2.15 -34.77
CA SER A 345 16.10 2.60 -34.16
C SER A 345 15.98 3.92 -33.36
N TYR A 346 15.03 4.02 -32.43
CA TYR A 346 14.74 5.26 -31.68
C TYR A 346 15.66 5.55 -30.47
N ASN A 347 16.55 4.63 -30.07
CA ASN A 347 17.55 4.86 -29.02
C ASN A 347 18.89 4.15 -29.30
N SER A 348 19.96 4.55 -28.61
CA SER A 348 21.31 4.00 -28.82
C SER A 348 21.66 2.75 -27.99
N ALA A 349 20.90 2.44 -26.93
CA ALA A 349 21.25 1.40 -25.97
C ALA A 349 20.87 -0.01 -26.44
N TRP A 350 19.64 -0.16 -26.97
CA TRP A 350 19.07 -1.48 -27.26
C TRP A 350 18.34 -1.53 -28.62
N ALA A 351 17.79 -0.41 -29.10
CA ALA A 351 17.13 -0.35 -30.40
C ALA A 351 18.08 -0.07 -31.59
N TRP A 352 19.36 0.21 -31.32
CA TRP A 352 20.28 0.83 -32.28
C TRP A 352 20.53 0.02 -33.56
N ASN A 353 20.09 0.58 -34.70
CA ASN A 353 20.34 0.06 -36.04
C ASN A 353 20.80 1.19 -36.99
N PRO A 354 22.12 1.39 -37.17
CA PRO A 354 22.61 2.50 -37.98
C PRO A 354 22.31 2.36 -39.46
N ASN A 355 22.03 1.13 -39.95
CA ASN A 355 21.71 0.88 -41.36
C ASN A 355 20.33 1.43 -41.74
N GLU A 356 19.38 1.36 -40.82
CA GLU A 356 18.03 1.91 -40.94
C GLU A 356 18.08 3.43 -41.04
N LEU A 357 18.72 4.10 -40.07
CA LEU A 357 18.92 5.55 -40.11
C LEU A 357 19.72 5.99 -41.35
N ASN A 358 20.70 5.19 -41.79
CA ASN A 358 21.45 5.42 -43.03
C ASN A 358 20.65 5.13 -44.30
N ALA A 359 19.53 4.41 -44.24
CA ALA A 359 18.63 4.17 -45.37
C ALA A 359 17.60 5.29 -45.45
N TYR A 360 16.95 5.61 -44.33
CA TYR A 360 15.97 6.69 -44.23
C TYR A 360 16.58 8.04 -44.62
N GLU A 361 17.80 8.39 -44.21
CA GLU A 361 18.42 9.64 -44.67
C GLU A 361 18.64 9.72 -46.19
N LYS A 362 18.83 8.58 -46.87
CA LYS A 362 19.03 8.54 -48.32
C LYS A 362 17.72 8.45 -49.11
N GLY A 363 16.64 8.08 -48.44
CA GLY A 363 15.36 7.72 -49.05
C GLY A 363 14.26 8.73 -48.76
N PHE A 364 14.14 9.19 -47.51
CA PHE A 364 13.13 10.16 -47.08
C PHE A 364 13.38 11.54 -47.69
N ASP A 365 12.31 12.12 -48.21
CA ASP A 365 12.23 13.53 -48.58
C ASP A 365 12.56 14.46 -47.38
N GLU A 366 12.94 15.71 -47.67
CA GLU A 366 13.55 16.64 -46.70
C GLU A 366 12.58 17.13 -45.60
N ASP A 367 11.26 16.98 -45.80
CA ASP A 367 10.21 17.39 -44.87
C ASP A 367 9.94 16.36 -43.74
N ILE A 368 10.47 15.14 -43.85
CA ILE A 368 10.20 14.06 -42.88
C ILE A 368 11.17 14.16 -41.68
N HIS A 369 10.62 14.48 -40.50
CA HIS A 369 11.38 14.56 -39.24
C HIS A 369 11.39 13.25 -38.50
N ILE A 370 12.59 12.83 -38.08
CA ILE A 370 12.84 11.55 -37.41
C ILE A 370 12.92 11.77 -35.90
N PHE A 371 12.11 11.02 -35.12
CA PHE A 371 12.15 11.03 -33.67
C PHE A 371 13.34 10.24 -33.08
N TRP A 372 13.82 10.69 -31.92
CA TRP A 372 14.94 10.11 -31.19
C TRP A 372 14.73 10.29 -29.68
N THR A 373 14.95 9.25 -28.88
CA THR A 373 14.82 9.29 -27.40
C THR A 373 16.16 9.38 -26.67
N GLY A 374 17.27 9.27 -27.40
CA GLY A 374 18.61 9.49 -26.88
C GLY A 374 19.39 8.22 -26.54
N ALA A 375 20.08 8.24 -25.39
CA ALA A 375 20.99 7.18 -24.98
C ALA A 375 20.25 5.85 -24.77
N SER A 376 19.09 5.91 -24.12
CA SER A 376 18.15 4.85 -23.77
C SER A 376 16.72 5.35 -24.09
N THR A 377 15.69 4.60 -23.72
CA THR A 377 14.28 5.05 -23.85
C THR A 377 14.01 6.35 -23.07
N CYS A 378 14.58 6.45 -21.87
CA CYS A 378 14.37 7.56 -20.92
C CYS A 378 15.71 8.29 -20.70
N ALA A 379 16.20 8.99 -21.71
CA ALA A 379 17.49 9.69 -21.67
C ALA A 379 17.32 11.22 -21.84
N PRO A 380 18.22 12.02 -21.26
CA PRO A 380 18.16 13.47 -21.35
C PRO A 380 18.57 13.99 -22.73
N VAL A 381 18.09 15.19 -23.05
CA VAL A 381 18.52 16.00 -24.19
C VAL A 381 19.93 16.54 -23.90
N VAL A 382 20.96 15.86 -24.39
CA VAL A 382 22.37 16.19 -24.19
C VAL A 382 23.16 16.11 -25.50
N GLN A 383 24.20 16.92 -25.68
CA GLN A 383 24.86 17.04 -26.99
C GLN A 383 25.42 15.70 -27.47
N SER A 384 25.86 14.83 -26.54
CA SER A 384 26.39 13.51 -26.86
C SER A 384 25.35 12.55 -27.46
N THR A 385 24.05 12.67 -27.13
CA THR A 385 23.00 11.82 -27.72
C THR A 385 22.59 12.31 -29.11
N ILE A 386 22.64 13.63 -29.35
CA ILE A 386 22.48 14.22 -30.69
C ILE A 386 23.68 13.86 -31.59
N ASP A 387 24.90 13.97 -31.07
CA ASP A 387 26.12 13.64 -31.79
C ASP A 387 26.18 12.13 -32.14
N VAL A 388 25.67 11.25 -31.28
CA VAL A 388 25.49 9.82 -31.59
C VAL A 388 24.51 9.62 -32.73
N PHE A 389 23.32 10.23 -32.68
CA PHE A 389 22.34 10.13 -33.78
C PHE A 389 22.95 10.58 -35.11
N LYS A 390 23.62 11.73 -35.16
CA LYS A 390 24.16 12.28 -36.42
C LYS A 390 25.42 11.57 -36.93
N ASN A 391 26.32 11.14 -36.03
CA ASN A 391 27.68 10.73 -36.41
C ASN A 391 28.02 9.26 -36.15
N HIS A 392 27.31 8.56 -35.26
CA HIS A 392 27.69 7.19 -34.91
C HIS A 392 27.33 6.22 -36.06
N GLN A 393 28.34 5.49 -36.56
CA GLN A 393 28.19 4.47 -37.62
C GLN A 393 27.40 4.97 -38.85
N ASN A 394 27.57 6.25 -39.21
CA ASN A 394 26.84 6.86 -40.32
C ASN A 394 27.42 6.52 -41.71
N ASP A 395 28.56 5.83 -41.80
CA ASP A 395 29.28 5.50 -43.04
C ASP A 395 29.54 6.71 -43.97
N GLY A 396 29.63 7.91 -43.40
CA GLY A 396 29.80 9.17 -44.15
C GLY A 396 28.49 9.79 -44.67
N VAL A 397 27.33 9.29 -44.23
CA VAL A 397 26.02 9.92 -44.43
C VAL A 397 25.84 11.05 -43.41
N GLU A 398 25.63 12.27 -43.88
CA GLU A 398 25.27 13.40 -43.03
C GLU A 398 23.78 13.31 -42.71
N ARG A 399 23.45 12.77 -41.52
CA ARG A 399 22.07 12.61 -41.05
C ARG A 399 21.46 13.96 -40.63
N ARG A 400 20.17 14.14 -40.88
CA ARG A 400 19.36 15.31 -40.49
C ARG A 400 19.34 15.53 -38.97
N ASP A 401 18.84 16.67 -38.55
CA ASP A 401 18.69 16.98 -37.12
C ASP A 401 17.49 16.21 -36.56
N PRO A 402 17.64 15.46 -35.45
CA PRO A 402 16.53 14.71 -34.87
C PRO A 402 15.54 15.63 -34.15
N SER A 403 14.28 15.22 -34.13
CA SER A 403 13.30 15.69 -33.14
C SER A 403 13.42 14.80 -31.90
N PHE A 404 13.56 15.39 -30.71
CA PHE A 404 13.70 14.61 -29.49
C PHE A 404 12.31 14.25 -28.93
N TRP A 405 12.05 12.95 -28.75
CA TRP A 405 10.96 12.44 -27.92
C TRP A 405 11.55 12.25 -26.52
N LEU A 406 11.27 13.18 -25.61
CA LEU A 406 11.78 13.13 -24.25
C LEU A 406 10.81 12.35 -23.36
N ASN A 407 11.20 11.14 -22.95
CA ASN A 407 10.48 10.38 -21.92
C ASN A 407 10.82 10.92 -20.51
N TRP A 408 10.25 12.08 -20.23
CA TRP A 408 10.13 12.76 -18.94
C TRP A 408 9.04 13.82 -19.11
N PRO A 409 8.08 13.97 -18.18
CA PRO A 409 7.98 13.34 -16.86
C PRO A 409 7.14 12.05 -16.86
N VAL A 410 7.01 11.33 -17.98
CA VAL A 410 6.23 10.07 -18.04
C VAL A 410 6.50 9.13 -16.86
N ASN A 411 5.42 8.66 -16.23
CA ASN A 411 5.43 7.79 -15.07
C ASN A 411 5.03 6.32 -15.36
N ASP A 412 4.89 5.92 -16.63
CA ASP A 412 4.75 4.50 -16.99
C ASP A 412 5.99 3.64 -16.65
N VAL A 413 7.11 4.29 -16.30
CA VAL A 413 8.31 3.67 -15.71
C VAL A 413 8.17 3.32 -14.22
N ASP A 414 7.32 4.02 -13.47
CA ASP A 414 7.03 3.75 -12.05
C ASP A 414 5.69 4.42 -11.69
N MET A 415 4.60 3.70 -11.93
CA MET A 415 3.23 4.22 -11.82
C MET A 415 2.79 4.51 -10.37
N SER A 416 3.55 4.03 -9.38
CA SER A 416 3.37 4.43 -7.99
C SER A 416 3.88 5.85 -7.68
N ARG A 417 4.27 6.66 -8.68
CA ARG A 417 4.89 7.99 -8.53
C ARG A 417 4.39 9.05 -9.53
N VAL A 418 4.70 10.31 -9.22
CA VAL A 418 4.58 11.48 -10.11
C VAL A 418 5.90 12.27 -10.10
N PHE A 419 6.26 12.87 -11.23
CA PHE A 419 7.55 13.55 -11.41
C PHE A 419 7.36 15.05 -11.69
N LEU A 420 7.30 15.83 -10.61
CA LEU A 420 7.09 17.27 -10.57
C LEU A 420 8.40 18.06 -10.51
N GLY A 421 9.54 17.42 -10.83
CA GLY A 421 10.87 18.01 -10.75
C GLY A 421 11.16 19.08 -11.81
N LYS A 422 12.32 19.73 -11.68
CA LYS A 422 12.83 20.71 -12.66
C LYS A 422 13.39 20.04 -13.91
N GLY A 423 13.66 20.85 -14.95
CA GLY A 423 14.14 20.40 -16.27
C GLY A 423 15.58 19.88 -16.33
N GLU A 424 16.05 19.07 -15.36
CA GLU A 424 17.41 18.50 -15.34
C GLU A 424 17.78 17.69 -16.60
N MET A 425 16.77 17.16 -17.29
CA MET A 425 16.94 16.39 -18.52
C MET A 425 17.10 17.26 -19.78
N LEU A 426 17.25 18.59 -19.63
CA LEU A 426 17.37 19.57 -20.71
C LEU A 426 18.70 20.33 -20.60
N GLN A 427 19.73 19.91 -21.34
CA GLN A 427 21.02 20.60 -21.35
C GLN A 427 20.94 21.93 -22.14
N PRO A 428 21.35 23.08 -21.59
CA PRO A 428 21.44 24.32 -22.37
C PRO A 428 22.54 24.30 -23.44
N GLY A 429 22.35 25.10 -24.50
CA GLY A 429 23.31 25.34 -25.58
C GLY A 429 23.40 24.24 -26.64
N ILE A 430 22.40 23.36 -26.74
CA ILE A 430 22.36 22.22 -27.68
C ILE A 430 22.29 22.67 -29.14
N LYS A 431 23.00 21.92 -30.00
CA LYS A 431 23.12 22.19 -31.44
C LYS A 431 22.72 20.97 -32.26
N ASN A 432 22.24 21.24 -33.46
CA ASN A 432 21.74 20.25 -34.43
C ASN A 432 20.49 19.50 -33.93
N LEU A 433 19.55 20.23 -33.33
CA LEU A 433 18.32 19.72 -32.71
C LEU A 433 17.10 20.36 -33.39
N LYS A 434 16.22 19.54 -33.97
CA LYS A 434 15.07 20.01 -34.77
C LYS A 434 13.87 20.43 -33.91
N GLY A 435 13.74 19.82 -32.73
CA GLY A 435 12.61 20.02 -31.83
C GLY A 435 12.68 19.13 -30.60
N VAL A 436 11.83 19.40 -29.61
CA VAL A 436 11.59 18.54 -28.45
C VAL A 436 10.08 18.46 -28.19
N VAL A 437 9.61 17.23 -27.96
CA VAL A 437 8.31 16.97 -27.31
C VAL A 437 8.54 16.18 -26.03
N THR A 438 7.88 16.58 -24.94
CA THR A 438 7.80 15.77 -23.72
C THR A 438 6.71 14.71 -23.85
N ASN A 439 7.01 13.48 -23.44
CA ASN A 439 6.02 12.47 -23.09
C ASN A 439 5.71 12.61 -21.58
N PRO A 440 4.52 13.06 -21.18
CA PRO A 440 4.20 13.33 -19.77
C PRO A 440 3.48 12.17 -19.08
N MET A 441 2.97 12.43 -17.88
CA MET A 441 2.23 11.49 -17.05
C MET A 441 0.78 11.32 -17.53
N GLN A 442 0.08 10.27 -17.06
CA GLN A 442 -1.39 10.23 -17.19
C GLN A 442 -2.06 11.36 -16.40
N GLU A 443 -1.42 11.85 -15.33
CA GLU A 443 -1.78 13.08 -14.62
C GLU A 443 -1.44 14.31 -15.50
N ALA A 444 -2.46 14.88 -16.13
CA ALA A 444 -2.36 15.90 -17.17
C ALA A 444 -2.05 17.28 -16.60
N GLU A 445 -2.82 17.75 -15.62
CA GLU A 445 -2.61 19.06 -15.00
C GLU A 445 -1.28 19.11 -14.25
N ALA A 446 -0.92 18.04 -13.55
CA ALA A 446 0.38 17.87 -12.90
C ALA A 446 1.54 17.93 -13.91
N SER A 447 1.34 17.39 -15.12
CA SER A 447 2.32 17.44 -16.20
C SER A 447 2.58 18.85 -16.74
N LYS A 448 1.77 19.86 -16.40
CA LYS A 448 2.03 21.25 -16.83
C LYS A 448 3.38 21.81 -16.36
N VAL A 449 3.94 21.27 -15.27
CA VAL A 449 5.28 21.63 -14.75
C VAL A 449 6.37 21.35 -15.80
N SER A 450 6.33 20.18 -16.46
CA SER A 450 7.30 19.84 -17.50
C SER A 450 7.01 20.55 -18.82
N LEU A 451 5.72 20.71 -19.18
CA LEU A 451 5.34 21.46 -20.38
C LEU A 451 5.87 22.90 -20.30
N PHE A 452 5.79 23.55 -19.13
CA PHE A 452 6.36 24.89 -18.93
C PHE A 452 7.88 24.90 -19.18
N ALA A 453 8.63 23.98 -18.55
CA ALA A 453 10.08 23.87 -18.75
C ALA A 453 10.46 23.58 -20.21
N ILE A 454 9.67 22.76 -20.92
CA ILE A 454 9.87 22.42 -22.34
C ILE A 454 9.54 23.61 -23.25
N ALA A 455 8.50 24.38 -22.95
CA ALA A 455 8.17 25.60 -23.67
C ALA A 455 9.32 26.61 -23.57
N ASP A 456 9.83 26.86 -22.36
CA ASP A 456 10.95 27.77 -22.11
C ASP A 456 12.22 27.30 -22.83
N TYR A 457 12.67 26.07 -22.55
CA TYR A 457 13.88 25.49 -23.14
C TYR A 457 13.84 25.41 -24.67
N SER A 458 12.74 24.90 -25.26
CA SER A 458 12.71 24.66 -26.71
C SER A 458 12.58 25.95 -27.54
N TRP A 459 12.21 27.06 -26.89
CA TRP A 459 12.23 28.41 -27.47
C TRP A 459 13.61 29.07 -27.30
N ASN A 460 14.15 29.19 -26.08
CA ASN A 460 15.51 29.64 -25.83
C ASN A 460 16.35 28.53 -25.19
N THR A 461 17.08 27.79 -26.02
CA THR A 461 17.96 26.71 -25.55
C THR A 461 19.28 27.22 -24.98
N GLU A 462 19.71 28.46 -25.27
CA GLU A 462 21.01 28.97 -24.85
C GLU A 462 20.99 29.54 -23.41
N ASP A 463 19.93 30.26 -23.03
CA ASP A 463 19.79 30.89 -21.70
C ASP A 463 18.93 30.09 -20.69
N PHE A 464 18.40 28.92 -21.09
CA PHE A 464 17.51 28.11 -20.25
C PHE A 464 18.10 27.83 -18.85
N ASN A 465 17.29 28.07 -17.81
CA ASN A 465 17.65 27.90 -16.42
C ASN A 465 16.61 26.99 -15.75
N ASP A 466 16.94 25.71 -15.61
CA ASP A 466 16.08 24.66 -15.08
C ASP A 466 15.45 25.04 -13.73
N GLN A 467 16.27 25.56 -12.80
CA GLN A 467 15.84 25.93 -11.46
C GLN A 467 14.86 27.12 -11.48
N LYS A 468 15.16 28.21 -12.20
CA LYS A 468 14.27 29.38 -12.28
C LYS A 468 12.98 29.06 -13.03
N SER A 469 13.09 28.38 -14.17
CA SER A 469 11.94 27.98 -15.00
C SER A 469 10.95 27.13 -14.19
N TRP A 470 11.49 26.22 -13.37
CA TRP A 470 10.70 25.40 -12.45
C TRP A 470 10.09 26.21 -11.30
N GLU A 471 10.87 27.01 -10.57
CA GLU A 471 10.40 27.85 -9.46
C GLU A 471 9.25 28.80 -9.88
N ASP A 472 9.31 29.35 -11.09
CA ASP A 472 8.28 30.23 -11.61
C ASP A 472 7.07 29.49 -12.21
N SER A 473 7.22 28.25 -12.69
CA SER A 473 6.14 27.49 -13.32
C SER A 473 4.88 27.36 -12.45
N PHE A 474 5.06 27.18 -11.14
CA PHE A 474 3.98 26.87 -10.20
C PHE A 474 2.87 27.94 -10.17
N LYS A 475 3.21 29.23 -10.29
CA LYS A 475 2.22 30.34 -10.27
C LYS A 475 1.40 30.44 -11.56
N TYR A 476 1.84 29.81 -12.64
CA TYR A 476 1.11 29.70 -13.90
C TYR A 476 0.21 28.46 -13.97
N ILE A 477 0.37 27.51 -13.03
CA ILE A 477 -0.36 26.23 -12.99
C ILE A 477 -1.40 26.25 -11.86
N GLU A 478 -1.00 26.69 -10.67
CA GLU A 478 -1.87 26.79 -9.49
C GLU A 478 -1.51 28.05 -8.66
N PRO A 479 -2.15 29.20 -8.96
CA PRO A 479 -1.82 30.50 -8.36
C PRO A 479 -2.33 30.70 -6.93
N ASP A 480 -3.31 29.93 -6.47
CA ASP A 480 -3.87 30.01 -5.11
C ASP A 480 -3.10 29.13 -4.11
N ALA A 481 -2.39 28.09 -4.58
CA ALA A 481 -1.54 27.21 -3.76
C ALA A 481 -0.06 27.08 -4.22
N THR A 482 0.47 28.11 -4.89
CA THR A 482 1.82 28.10 -5.52
C THR A 482 2.96 27.63 -4.61
N GLU A 483 3.09 28.20 -3.41
CA GLU A 483 4.18 27.88 -2.48
C GLU A 483 4.06 26.45 -1.94
N GLU A 484 2.84 26.01 -1.64
CA GLU A 484 2.58 24.64 -1.20
C GLU A 484 2.88 23.62 -2.30
N PHE A 485 2.45 23.87 -3.53
CA PHE A 485 2.74 22.99 -4.68
C PHE A 485 4.25 22.92 -4.96
N HIS A 486 4.96 24.06 -4.90
CA HIS A 486 6.41 24.11 -5.02
C HIS A 486 7.13 23.40 -3.86
N VAL A 487 6.61 23.41 -2.63
CA VAL A 487 7.17 22.59 -1.53
C VAL A 487 6.98 21.11 -1.83
N LEU A 488 5.78 20.68 -2.20
CA LEU A 488 5.47 19.27 -2.50
C LEU A 488 6.32 18.72 -3.65
N ALA A 489 6.51 19.51 -4.71
CA ALA A 489 7.31 19.14 -5.88
C ALA A 489 8.80 18.86 -5.59
N LYS A 490 9.36 19.38 -4.48
CA LYS A 490 10.74 19.06 -4.04
C LYS A 490 10.91 17.60 -3.62
N HIS A 491 9.80 16.88 -3.38
CA HIS A 491 9.75 15.55 -2.79
C HIS A 491 9.07 14.52 -3.70
N MET A 492 8.84 14.84 -4.97
CA MET A 492 8.18 13.98 -5.95
C MET A 492 8.79 14.21 -7.34
N SER A 493 9.93 13.60 -7.63
CA SER A 493 10.67 13.86 -8.87
C SER A 493 11.52 12.70 -9.40
N ASP A 494 11.95 11.76 -8.56
CA ASP A 494 12.91 10.70 -8.95
C ASP A 494 12.23 9.31 -9.07
N ALA A 495 12.71 8.51 -10.02
CA ALA A 495 12.21 7.16 -10.30
C ALA A 495 13.30 6.09 -10.20
N TYR A 496 14.49 6.40 -9.69
CA TYR A 496 15.65 5.52 -9.80
C TYR A 496 15.49 4.29 -8.87
N PRO A 497 15.66 3.05 -9.36
CA PRO A 497 16.36 2.64 -10.58
C PRO A 497 15.48 2.40 -11.82
N ASN A 498 14.17 2.67 -11.75
CA ASN A 498 13.18 2.21 -12.73
C ASN A 498 13.20 3.00 -14.06
N GLY A 499 13.78 4.20 -14.11
CA GLY A 499 14.12 4.86 -15.38
C GLY A 499 14.69 6.26 -15.24
N ILE A 500 13.85 7.20 -14.81
CA ILE A 500 14.20 8.62 -14.62
C ILE A 500 15.06 8.78 -13.35
N GLN A 501 16.07 9.65 -13.43
CA GLN A 501 16.97 9.99 -12.31
C GLN A 501 17.18 11.51 -12.26
N THR A 502 16.83 12.14 -11.13
CA THR A 502 16.74 13.61 -10.93
C THR A 502 17.11 13.98 -9.49
N GLU A 503 17.20 15.27 -9.14
CA GLU A 503 17.26 15.74 -7.76
C GLU A 503 15.90 15.62 -7.06
N GLU A 504 15.92 15.14 -5.81
CA GLU A 504 14.72 15.00 -4.96
C GLU A 504 15.15 15.11 -3.48
N SER A 505 14.43 15.92 -2.70
CA SER A 505 14.67 16.25 -1.28
C SER A 505 16.12 16.64 -0.92
N GLU A 506 16.92 17.07 -1.91
CA GLU A 506 18.34 17.42 -1.73
C GLU A 506 18.53 18.63 -0.80
N ASN A 507 17.48 19.45 -0.60
CA ASN A 507 17.42 20.54 0.38
C ASN A 507 17.50 20.07 1.85
N ILE A 508 16.94 18.90 2.18
CA ILE A 508 16.89 18.37 3.57
C ILE A 508 17.84 17.18 3.80
N LYS A 509 18.39 16.59 2.73
CA LYS A 509 19.38 15.49 2.74
C LYS A 509 20.47 15.59 3.82
N GLY A 510 20.96 16.79 4.13
CA GLY A 510 21.95 16.99 5.19
C GLY A 510 21.45 16.60 6.58
N LEU A 511 20.20 16.96 6.90
CA LEU A 511 19.53 16.65 8.16
C LEU A 511 19.11 15.19 8.24
N LEU A 512 18.54 14.64 7.16
CA LEU A 512 18.16 13.22 7.06
C LEU A 512 19.37 12.32 7.40
N ASN A 513 20.48 12.52 6.69
CA ASN A 513 21.71 11.75 6.90
C ASN A 513 22.24 11.85 8.35
N ASP A 514 22.20 13.03 8.98
CA ASP A 514 22.72 13.21 10.35
C ASP A 514 21.85 12.46 11.37
N VAL A 515 20.52 12.53 11.22
CA VAL A 515 19.54 11.81 12.05
C VAL A 515 19.71 10.30 11.92
N GLU A 516 19.79 9.76 10.69
CA GLU A 516 20.06 8.32 10.48
C GLU A 516 21.36 7.88 11.15
N ASN A 517 22.47 8.59 10.86
CA ASN A 517 23.77 8.23 11.40
C ASN A 517 23.78 8.28 12.94
N LYS A 518 23.11 9.25 13.56
CA LYS A 518 22.97 9.29 15.03
C LYS A 518 22.16 8.08 15.55
N ILE A 519 20.99 7.82 14.98
CA ILE A 519 20.07 6.74 15.41
C ILE A 519 20.73 5.36 15.25
N SER A 520 21.42 5.08 14.15
CA SER A 520 22.12 3.81 13.91
C SER A 520 23.39 3.63 14.76
N ASN A 521 24.06 4.72 15.16
CA ASN A 521 25.20 4.65 16.08
C ASN A 521 24.81 4.67 17.57
N GLY A 522 23.52 4.85 17.89
CA GLY A 522 23.03 5.00 19.27
C GLY A 522 23.41 6.34 19.91
N GLU A 523 23.62 7.38 19.10
CA GLU A 523 23.86 8.76 19.56
C GLU A 523 22.54 9.53 19.71
N SER A 524 22.50 10.47 20.66
CA SER A 524 21.31 11.31 20.88
C SER A 524 21.05 12.25 19.70
N ILE A 525 19.80 12.27 19.23
CA ILE A 525 19.29 13.20 18.22
C ILE A 525 18.73 14.51 18.81
N LYS A 526 18.78 14.73 20.13
CA LYS A 526 18.12 15.86 20.81
C LYS A 526 18.65 17.26 20.42
N ASP A 527 19.80 17.33 19.75
CA ASP A 527 20.38 18.53 19.18
C ASP A 527 19.85 18.85 17.77
N VAL A 528 19.58 17.83 16.94
CA VAL A 528 19.13 17.97 15.54
C VAL A 528 17.62 17.79 15.34
N ALA A 529 16.95 17.03 16.21
CA ALA A 529 15.52 16.71 16.12
C ALA A 529 14.61 17.95 15.95
N PRO A 530 14.84 19.10 16.60
CA PRO A 530 14.00 20.29 16.41
C PRO A 530 14.10 20.91 15.01
N GLU A 531 15.21 20.69 14.28
CA GLU A 531 15.41 21.23 12.93
C GLU A 531 14.78 20.31 11.88
N ILE A 532 15.05 18.99 11.95
CA ILE A 532 14.41 18.03 11.04
C ILE A 532 12.89 17.96 11.22
N ILE A 533 12.37 18.00 12.45
CA ILE A 533 10.92 18.02 12.69
C ILE A 533 10.31 19.28 12.05
N ALA A 534 10.96 20.45 12.17
CA ALA A 534 10.46 21.68 11.56
C ALA A 534 10.51 21.67 10.02
N GLU A 535 11.41 20.92 9.38
CA GLU A 535 11.38 20.73 7.93
C GLU A 535 10.29 19.72 7.50
N LEU A 536 10.13 18.62 8.22
CA LEU A 536 9.07 17.63 7.97
C LEU A 536 7.66 18.22 8.21
N GLU A 537 7.51 19.05 9.25
CA GLU A 537 6.25 19.75 9.56
C GLU A 537 5.84 20.64 8.39
N LYS A 538 6.75 21.39 7.75
CA LYS A 538 6.46 22.19 6.53
C LYS A 538 5.93 21.35 5.37
N ILE A 539 6.43 20.12 5.19
CA ILE A 539 5.96 19.24 4.12
C ILE A 539 4.52 18.81 4.41
N SER A 540 4.19 18.49 5.67
CA SER A 540 2.82 18.17 6.07
C SER A 540 1.87 19.39 6.00
N GLU A 541 2.32 20.58 6.40
CA GLU A 541 1.57 21.84 6.29
C GLU A 541 1.34 22.22 4.82
N ALA A 542 2.31 21.97 3.94
CA ALA A 542 2.15 22.17 2.50
C ALA A 542 1.16 21.19 1.89
N ALA A 543 1.15 19.92 2.32
CA ALA A 543 0.17 18.95 1.85
C ALA A 543 -1.27 19.32 2.25
N GLU A 544 -1.49 19.72 3.50
CA GLU A 544 -2.80 20.21 3.95
C GLU A 544 -3.18 21.54 3.26
N GLY A 545 -2.23 22.46 3.14
CA GLY A 545 -2.41 23.76 2.51
C GLY A 545 -2.76 23.65 1.02
N PHE A 546 -2.09 22.78 0.27
CA PHE A 546 -2.37 22.51 -1.14
C PHE A 546 -3.82 22.03 -1.31
N LEU A 547 -4.20 20.94 -0.64
CA LEU A 547 -5.54 20.34 -0.75
C LEU A 547 -6.67 21.28 -0.28
N ALA A 548 -6.36 22.23 0.61
CA ALA A 548 -7.31 23.22 1.12
C ALA A 548 -7.41 24.51 0.28
N LYS A 549 -6.38 24.87 -0.50
CA LYS A 549 -6.31 26.12 -1.28
C LYS A 549 -6.52 25.95 -2.78
N THR A 550 -6.02 24.86 -3.36
CA THR A 550 -6.05 24.62 -4.82
C THR A 550 -7.45 24.86 -5.38
N GLN A 551 -7.53 25.63 -6.46
CA GLN A 551 -8.79 25.88 -7.19
C GLN A 551 -8.85 25.04 -8.48
N ASN A 552 -7.74 24.43 -8.88
CA ASN A 552 -7.68 23.44 -9.94
C ASN A 552 -8.07 22.05 -9.41
N GLU A 553 -9.37 21.74 -9.48
CA GLU A 553 -9.91 20.46 -8.95
C GLU A 553 -9.38 19.22 -9.73
N ASN A 554 -9.04 19.35 -11.02
CA ASN A 554 -8.40 18.26 -11.78
C ASN A 554 -6.99 17.96 -11.24
N LEU A 555 -6.14 18.99 -11.12
CA LEU A 555 -4.79 18.87 -10.51
C LEU A 555 -4.85 18.30 -9.09
N LYS A 556 -5.89 18.65 -8.34
CA LYS A 556 -6.13 18.15 -7.00
C LYS A 556 -6.49 16.66 -7.01
N GLU A 557 -7.43 16.22 -7.85
CA GLU A 557 -7.81 14.82 -7.96
C GLU A 557 -6.63 13.94 -8.41
N GLU A 558 -5.83 14.42 -9.38
CA GLU A 558 -4.58 13.78 -9.83
C GLU A 558 -3.56 13.59 -8.69
N LEU A 559 -3.36 14.62 -7.85
CA LEU A 559 -2.29 14.64 -6.85
C LEU A 559 -2.72 14.21 -5.44
N GLU A 560 -4.02 14.15 -5.13
CA GLU A 560 -4.52 13.85 -3.78
C GLU A 560 -3.97 12.54 -3.16
N PRO A 561 -3.84 11.41 -3.89
CA PRO A 561 -3.23 10.19 -3.34
C PRO A 561 -1.76 10.40 -2.94
N PHE A 562 -0.96 11.01 -3.81
CA PHE A 562 0.46 11.25 -3.60
C PHE A 562 0.71 12.28 -2.49
N VAL A 563 -0.09 13.35 -2.43
CA VAL A 563 0.03 14.41 -1.43
C VAL A 563 -0.34 13.89 -0.03
N LYS A 564 -1.35 13.03 0.10
CA LYS A 564 -1.64 12.34 1.37
C LYS A 564 -0.56 11.34 1.77
N ALA A 565 -0.10 10.51 0.84
CA ALA A 565 0.98 9.54 1.11
C ALA A 565 2.26 10.25 1.61
N LEU A 566 2.64 11.37 0.97
CA LEU A 566 3.77 12.19 1.41
C LEU A 566 3.54 12.79 2.80
N ARG A 567 2.35 13.36 3.06
CA ARG A 567 1.97 13.91 4.38
C ARG A 567 2.08 12.86 5.49
N ASP A 568 1.46 11.70 5.28
CA ASP A 568 1.34 10.67 6.32
C ASP A 568 2.69 10.02 6.61
N MET A 569 3.54 9.87 5.59
CA MET A 569 4.93 9.42 5.74
C MET A 569 5.77 10.42 6.55
N VAL A 570 5.76 11.72 6.26
CA VAL A 570 6.55 12.69 7.06
C VAL A 570 6.01 12.87 8.48
N LEU A 571 4.70 12.66 8.69
CA LEU A 571 4.11 12.58 10.04
C LEU A 571 4.56 11.31 10.78
N ALA A 572 4.72 10.17 10.09
CA ALA A 572 5.32 8.96 10.65
C ALA A 572 6.78 9.19 11.05
N ASP A 573 7.60 9.76 10.17
CA ASP A 573 9.00 10.15 10.45
C ASP A 573 9.11 11.01 11.72
N ILE A 574 8.24 12.01 11.84
CA ILE A 574 8.17 12.90 12.99
C ILE A 574 7.90 12.11 14.30
N GLU A 575 6.98 11.15 14.31
CA GLU A 575 6.71 10.34 15.52
C GLU A 575 7.73 9.22 15.75
N PHE A 576 8.40 8.69 14.72
CA PHE A 576 9.60 7.85 14.88
C PHE A 576 10.75 8.63 15.56
N ILE A 577 11.06 9.85 15.10
CA ILE A 577 12.04 10.75 15.73
C ILE A 577 11.66 11.03 17.20
N LYS A 578 10.38 11.30 17.47
CA LYS A 578 9.88 11.49 18.84
C LYS A 578 9.91 10.20 19.67
N THR A 579 9.90 9.02 19.04
CA THR A 579 10.03 7.70 19.70
C THR A 579 11.48 7.43 20.14
N ASP A 580 12.48 7.69 19.31
CA ASP A 580 13.90 7.57 19.71
C ASP A 580 14.24 8.57 20.85
N MET A 581 13.72 9.80 20.75
CA MET A 581 13.76 10.76 21.86
C MET A 581 13.05 10.30 23.15
N ALA A 582 12.07 9.40 23.07
CA ALA A 582 11.35 8.82 24.20
C ALA A 582 12.07 7.58 24.78
N LEU A 583 12.71 6.77 23.93
CA LEU A 583 13.58 5.65 24.33
C LEU A 583 14.70 6.14 25.27
N GLU A 584 15.35 7.25 24.93
CA GLU A 584 16.33 7.92 25.82
C GLU A 584 15.80 8.25 27.23
N ASN A 585 14.48 8.44 27.39
CA ASN A 585 13.86 8.83 28.66
C ASN A 585 13.32 7.61 29.45
N GLY A 586 13.24 6.43 28.82
CA GLY A 586 12.85 5.17 29.44
C GLY A 586 11.38 5.06 29.91
N ASN A 587 10.48 5.95 29.48
CA ASN A 587 9.06 5.86 29.84
C ASN A 587 8.31 4.97 28.84
N LYS A 588 8.11 3.68 29.18
CA LYS A 588 7.44 2.68 28.33
C LYS A 588 6.11 3.15 27.73
N LYS A 589 5.31 3.95 28.46
CA LYS A 589 4.06 4.54 27.95
C LYS A 589 4.31 5.55 26.82
N ASP A 590 5.20 6.52 27.05
CA ASP A 590 5.50 7.55 26.06
C ASP A 590 6.25 6.97 24.84
N ILE A 591 6.96 5.85 25.01
CA ILE A 591 7.58 5.09 23.92
C ILE A 591 6.49 4.42 23.07
N TRP A 592 5.61 3.62 23.67
CA TRP A 592 4.58 2.89 22.92
C TRP A 592 3.55 3.81 22.25
N GLU A 593 3.06 4.85 22.94
CA GLU A 593 2.09 5.79 22.36
C GLU A 593 2.64 6.55 21.15
N LYS A 594 3.96 6.63 20.99
CA LYS A 594 4.60 7.26 19.84
C LYS A 594 4.93 6.28 18.72
N PHE A 595 5.45 5.11 19.08
CA PHE A 595 5.72 4.05 18.12
C PHE A 595 4.44 3.55 17.44
N SER A 596 3.36 3.33 18.20
CA SER A 596 2.06 2.98 17.62
C SER A 596 1.52 4.08 16.71
N GLN A 597 1.76 5.36 17.03
CA GLN A 597 1.36 6.47 16.16
C GLN A 597 2.18 6.51 14.87
N SER A 598 3.50 6.25 14.91
CA SER A 598 4.34 6.24 13.71
C SER A 598 4.05 5.04 12.81
N ILE A 599 3.87 3.83 13.35
CA ILE A 599 3.44 2.65 12.59
C ILE A 599 2.06 2.89 11.96
N SER A 600 1.08 3.40 12.72
CA SER A 600 -0.27 3.67 12.20
C SER A 600 -0.28 4.73 11.10
N LEU A 601 0.63 5.72 11.15
CA LEU A 601 0.83 6.69 10.06
C LEU A 601 1.60 6.11 8.88
N ARG A 602 2.57 5.21 9.12
CA ARG A 602 3.31 4.49 8.07
C ARG A 602 2.37 3.61 7.25
N GLU A 603 1.48 2.87 7.90
CA GLU A 603 0.43 2.08 7.25
C GLU A 603 -0.50 2.98 6.39
N GLN A 604 -0.96 4.12 6.94
CA GLN A 604 -1.75 5.09 6.17
C GLN A 604 -0.98 5.66 4.96
N SER A 605 0.32 5.94 5.10
CA SER A 605 1.15 6.45 4.00
C SER A 605 1.30 5.49 2.82
N LEU A 606 1.02 4.19 3.03
CA LEU A 606 1.12 3.12 2.05
C LEU A 606 -0.25 2.63 1.54
N SER A 607 -1.36 3.28 1.96
CA SER A 607 -2.74 2.87 1.66
C SER A 607 -3.56 3.92 0.88
N HIS A 608 -2.91 4.80 0.11
CA HIS A 608 -3.59 5.78 -0.72
C HIS A 608 -3.67 5.29 -2.18
N ASP A 609 -4.86 4.79 -2.55
CA ASP A 609 -5.16 4.32 -3.91
C ASP A 609 -5.07 5.44 -4.97
N ARG A 610 -4.36 5.15 -6.05
CA ARG A 610 -4.31 5.90 -7.32
C ARG A 610 -5.07 5.12 -8.41
N PRO A 611 -5.90 5.76 -9.26
CA PRO A 611 -6.57 5.10 -10.38
C PRO A 611 -5.61 4.54 -11.45
N MET A 612 -5.91 3.33 -11.94
CA MET A 612 -5.19 2.65 -13.04
C MET A 612 -6.16 2.19 -14.14
N ILE A 613 -5.66 1.85 -15.34
CA ILE A 613 -6.48 1.26 -16.43
C ILE A 613 -7.28 0.04 -15.94
N LYS A 614 -6.67 -0.74 -15.03
CA LYS A 614 -7.29 -1.85 -14.30
C LYS A 614 -7.07 -1.66 -12.80
N GLY A 615 -8.13 -1.36 -12.04
CA GLY A 615 -8.06 -1.27 -10.58
C GLY A 615 -7.33 -0.03 -10.07
N THR A 616 -6.56 -0.19 -9.00
CA THR A 616 -5.78 0.87 -8.34
C THR A 616 -4.36 0.39 -8.01
N GLU A 617 -3.46 1.35 -7.81
CA GLU A 617 -2.10 1.13 -7.30
C GLU A 617 -1.86 2.04 -6.08
N GLN A 618 -1.01 1.63 -5.13
CA GLN A 618 -0.72 2.45 -3.94
C GLN A 618 0.31 3.53 -4.23
N ALA A 619 -0.06 4.80 -4.01
CA ALA A 619 0.81 5.95 -4.21
C ALA A 619 2.00 5.94 -3.24
N LYS A 620 3.22 6.09 -3.77
CA LYS A 620 4.49 6.01 -3.04
C LYS A 620 5.45 7.13 -3.48
N PRO A 621 5.24 8.37 -3.02
CA PRO A 621 6.10 9.52 -3.34
C PRO A 621 7.50 9.42 -2.69
N ALA A 622 8.40 10.32 -3.06
CA ALA A 622 9.71 10.58 -2.43
C ALA A 622 10.72 9.41 -2.40
N GLN A 623 10.84 8.72 -3.54
CA GLN A 623 11.70 7.56 -3.79
C GLN A 623 13.15 7.68 -3.30
N LYS A 624 13.77 8.84 -3.48
CA LYS A 624 15.24 9.00 -3.41
C LYS A 624 15.77 9.24 -2.00
N ARG A 625 14.91 9.73 -1.10
CA ARG A 625 15.31 10.29 0.19
C ARG A 625 14.36 9.94 1.32
N LEU A 626 13.09 10.34 1.24
CA LEU A 626 12.18 10.20 2.38
C LEU A 626 11.73 8.74 2.56
N GLN A 627 11.38 8.02 1.49
CA GLN A 627 11.05 6.58 1.63
C GLN A 627 12.21 5.77 2.26
N PRO A 628 13.47 5.85 1.75
CA PRO A 628 14.62 5.24 2.43
C PRO A 628 14.82 5.71 3.87
N PHE A 629 14.53 6.98 4.19
CA PHE A 629 14.66 7.54 5.53
C PHE A 629 13.60 6.96 6.49
N THR A 630 12.33 6.88 6.07
CA THR A 630 11.27 6.25 6.85
C THR A 630 11.56 4.77 7.09
N ASP A 631 11.98 4.03 6.06
CA ASP A 631 12.41 2.63 6.18
C ASP A 631 13.60 2.50 7.16
N SER A 632 14.58 3.40 7.07
CA SER A 632 15.77 3.45 7.92
C SER A 632 15.43 3.75 9.39
N LEU A 633 14.48 4.66 9.64
CA LEU A 633 13.93 4.96 10.96
C LEU A 633 13.20 3.74 11.54
N GLU A 634 12.25 3.19 10.80
CA GLU A 634 11.41 2.05 11.20
C GLU A 634 12.27 0.83 11.59
N ASN A 635 13.14 0.37 10.68
CA ASN A 635 14.07 -0.73 10.92
C ASN A 635 15.06 -0.47 12.07
N SER A 636 15.45 0.80 12.32
CA SER A 636 16.38 1.16 13.40
C SER A 636 15.73 1.39 14.76
N ILE A 637 14.40 1.55 14.82
CA ILE A 637 13.66 1.92 16.04
C ILE A 637 12.85 0.74 16.58
N THR A 638 12.19 -0.07 15.74
CA THR A 638 11.37 -1.20 16.19
C THR A 638 12.09 -2.13 17.18
N PRO A 639 13.34 -2.61 16.92
CA PRO A 639 14.03 -3.49 17.86
C PRO A 639 14.40 -2.81 19.19
N LYS A 640 14.63 -1.50 19.18
CA LYS A 640 14.88 -0.71 20.40
C LYS A 640 13.60 -0.57 21.24
N VAL A 641 12.45 -0.46 20.58
CA VAL A 641 11.13 -0.42 21.24
C VAL A 641 10.80 -1.77 21.85
N GLU A 642 11.07 -2.88 21.15
CA GLU A 642 10.92 -4.24 21.68
C GLU A 642 11.76 -4.46 22.94
N GLU A 643 13.07 -4.14 22.90
CA GLU A 643 13.97 -4.19 24.06
C GLU A 643 13.44 -3.31 25.22
N ALA A 644 13.09 -2.05 24.94
CA ALA A 644 12.62 -1.11 25.96
C ALA A 644 11.28 -1.51 26.58
N LEU A 645 10.38 -2.15 25.83
CA LEU A 645 9.11 -2.66 26.32
C LEU A 645 9.24 -4.00 27.05
N GLY A 646 10.26 -4.80 26.74
CA GLY A 646 10.53 -6.11 27.34
C GLY A 646 9.98 -7.27 26.51
N ILE A 647 9.92 -7.10 25.19
CA ILE A 647 9.47 -8.09 24.22
C ILE A 647 10.67 -8.97 23.86
N GLU A 648 11.08 -9.82 24.80
CA GLU A 648 12.22 -10.73 24.64
C GLU A 648 11.76 -12.17 24.35
N ALA A 649 12.39 -12.82 23.37
CA ALA A 649 12.05 -14.16 22.89
C ALA A 649 12.51 -15.31 23.82
N VAL A 650 12.16 -15.26 25.11
CA VAL A 650 12.41 -16.34 26.08
C VAL A 650 11.28 -17.37 26.05
N ARG A 651 11.29 -18.25 25.04
CA ARG A 651 10.42 -19.44 25.05
C ARG A 651 10.77 -20.33 26.25
N SER A 652 9.74 -20.74 27.00
CA SER A 652 9.91 -21.75 28.04
C SER A 652 10.17 -23.12 27.41
N GLU A 653 11.25 -23.80 27.81
CA GLU A 653 11.50 -25.20 27.44
C GLU A 653 10.61 -26.15 28.26
N ALA A 654 10.30 -27.33 27.72
CA ALA A 654 9.73 -28.41 28.54
C ALA A 654 10.72 -28.89 29.62
N SER A 655 10.21 -29.20 30.81
CA SER A 655 10.99 -29.68 31.95
C SER A 655 10.35 -30.91 32.59
N ILE A 656 11.13 -31.68 33.35
CA ILE A 656 10.54 -32.67 34.26
C ILE A 656 9.68 -31.94 35.30
N PHE A 657 8.56 -32.55 35.67
CA PHE A 657 7.68 -32.07 36.74
C PHE A 657 7.49 -33.17 37.79
N THR A 658 8.23 -33.06 38.88
CA THR A 658 8.21 -33.99 40.02
C THR A 658 8.34 -33.23 41.34
N ASN A 659 7.87 -33.83 42.43
CA ASN A 659 8.19 -33.42 43.80
C ASN A 659 9.10 -34.44 44.49
N VAL A 660 9.95 -35.17 43.74
CA VAL A 660 10.93 -36.13 44.26
C VAL A 660 12.31 -35.78 43.69
N ASP A 661 13.18 -35.24 44.53
CA ASP A 661 14.49 -34.67 44.15
C ASP A 661 15.33 -35.62 43.28
N ALA A 662 15.26 -36.93 43.56
CA ALA A 662 15.98 -37.99 42.85
C ALA A 662 15.51 -38.22 41.40
N TYR A 663 14.44 -37.55 40.95
CA TYR A 663 13.87 -37.64 39.60
C TYR A 663 13.91 -36.29 38.85
N ASN A 664 14.42 -35.21 39.46
CA ASN A 664 14.58 -33.91 38.78
C ASN A 664 15.52 -33.99 37.56
N ASP A 665 16.58 -34.80 37.67
CA ASP A 665 17.64 -34.94 36.66
C ASP A 665 17.28 -35.96 35.54
N LEU A 666 16.00 -36.34 35.36
CA LEU A 666 15.58 -37.22 34.27
C LEU A 666 15.62 -36.50 32.92
N SER A 667 16.12 -37.17 31.88
CA SER A 667 16.16 -36.62 30.51
C SER A 667 14.78 -36.63 29.86
N LEU A 668 14.48 -35.59 29.07
CA LEU A 668 13.32 -35.53 28.18
C LEU A 668 13.70 -34.96 26.80
N THR A 669 12.79 -35.09 25.84
CA THR A 669 12.83 -34.42 24.52
C THR A 669 11.44 -33.86 24.20
N GLU A 670 11.38 -32.65 23.65
CA GLU A 670 10.17 -32.07 23.06
C GLU A 670 10.41 -31.89 21.54
N GLU A 671 9.86 -32.82 20.77
CA GLU A 671 9.60 -32.65 19.34
C GLU A 671 8.24 -31.93 19.18
N PRO A 672 7.90 -31.31 18.04
CA PRO A 672 6.65 -30.54 17.89
C PRO A 672 5.42 -31.28 18.42
N ALA A 673 5.04 -32.39 17.79
CA ALA A 673 3.86 -33.16 18.14
C ALA A 673 4.04 -34.16 19.30
N VAL A 674 5.22 -34.25 19.95
CA VAL A 674 5.44 -35.18 21.07
C VAL A 674 6.53 -34.74 22.06
N THR A 675 6.16 -34.65 23.34
CA THR A 675 7.10 -34.54 24.47
C THR A 675 7.25 -35.90 25.15
N SER A 676 8.48 -36.38 25.35
CA SER A 676 8.77 -37.69 25.97
C SER A 676 9.81 -37.57 27.06
N ILE A 677 9.59 -38.20 28.22
CA ILE A 677 10.70 -38.58 29.10
C ILE A 677 11.48 -39.70 28.39
N THR A 678 12.80 -39.60 28.32
CA THR A 678 13.65 -40.52 27.53
C THR A 678 14.46 -41.48 28.39
N ASP A 679 14.71 -41.15 29.66
CA ASP A 679 15.37 -42.03 30.62
C ASP A 679 14.45 -43.15 31.13
N LYS A 680 14.99 -44.39 31.17
CA LYS A 680 14.31 -45.55 31.75
C LYS A 680 14.76 -45.76 33.19
N ALA A 681 13.82 -45.68 34.13
CA ALA A 681 14.10 -45.72 35.57
C ALA A 681 13.06 -46.51 36.37
N THR A 682 13.50 -47.21 37.42
CA THR A 682 12.58 -47.79 38.42
C THR A 682 12.13 -46.68 39.38
N ILE A 683 10.88 -46.24 39.25
CA ILE A 683 10.31 -45.14 40.02
C ILE A 683 9.58 -45.70 41.25
N LYS A 684 9.74 -45.01 42.40
CA LYS A 684 8.99 -45.27 43.64
C LYS A 684 8.31 -43.98 44.10
N LEU A 685 6.99 -43.95 44.05
CA LEU A 685 6.17 -42.84 44.54
C LEU A 685 5.57 -43.21 45.90
N ASP A 686 5.95 -42.49 46.94
CA ASP A 686 5.22 -42.48 48.22
C ASP A 686 3.95 -41.64 48.11
N ALA A 687 3.10 -41.61 49.15
CA ALA A 687 1.87 -40.85 49.13
C ALA A 687 2.12 -39.36 48.83
N ASN A 688 1.29 -38.77 47.98
CA ASN A 688 1.45 -37.43 47.38
C ASN A 688 2.67 -37.21 46.45
N ARG A 689 3.49 -38.24 46.18
CA ARG A 689 4.62 -38.10 45.25
C ARG A 689 4.20 -38.38 43.80
N TYR A 690 4.79 -37.62 42.88
CA TYR A 690 4.49 -37.68 41.44
C TYR A 690 5.72 -37.55 40.56
N VAL A 691 5.62 -37.99 39.30
CA VAL A 691 6.58 -37.72 38.22
C VAL A 691 5.81 -37.45 36.92
N GLY A 692 6.37 -36.63 36.05
CA GLY A 692 5.71 -36.15 34.84
C GLY A 692 6.51 -35.07 34.12
N VAL A 693 5.83 -34.29 33.28
CA VAL A 693 6.41 -33.20 32.48
C VAL A 693 5.64 -31.89 32.65
N LYS A 694 6.37 -30.78 32.57
CA LYS A 694 5.88 -29.46 32.17
C LYS A 694 6.22 -29.31 30.69
N LEU A 695 5.25 -29.00 29.85
CA LEU A 695 5.42 -28.68 28.44
C LEU A 695 5.88 -27.21 28.30
N SER A 696 6.54 -26.89 27.19
CA SER A 696 6.99 -25.53 26.86
C SER A 696 5.89 -24.48 27.10
N ARG A 697 4.78 -24.64 26.38
CA ARG A 697 3.54 -23.85 26.41
C ARG A 697 2.33 -24.73 26.72
N ILE A 698 1.12 -24.18 26.64
CA ILE A 698 -0.09 -25.01 26.62
C ILE A 698 -0.20 -25.63 25.22
N LYS A 699 -0.55 -26.92 25.18
CA LYS A 699 -0.75 -27.69 23.95
C LYS A 699 -2.09 -28.41 23.99
N ASP A 700 -2.70 -28.54 22.82
CA ASP A 700 -3.84 -29.41 22.53
C ASP A 700 -3.37 -30.86 22.58
N ILE A 701 -3.96 -31.71 23.42
CA ILE A 701 -3.41 -33.03 23.79
C ILE A 701 -4.17 -34.18 23.12
N THR A 702 -3.57 -34.74 22.08
CA THR A 702 -4.18 -35.82 21.28
C THR A 702 -4.09 -37.20 21.92
N ASN A 703 -2.98 -37.51 22.62
CA ASN A 703 -2.77 -38.81 23.27
C ASN A 703 -1.73 -38.75 24.41
N ILE A 704 -1.83 -39.63 25.41
CA ILE A 704 -0.80 -39.84 26.45
C ILE A 704 -0.42 -41.32 26.55
N GLU A 705 0.83 -41.65 26.22
CA GLU A 705 1.39 -42.99 26.49
C GLU A 705 2.13 -42.99 27.83
N VAL A 706 1.73 -43.83 28.80
CA VAL A 706 2.44 -43.95 30.08
C VAL A 706 2.52 -45.40 30.58
N SER A 707 3.66 -45.76 31.18
CA SER A 707 3.87 -47.05 31.84
C SER A 707 2.77 -47.37 32.87
N SER A 708 2.10 -48.52 32.69
CA SER A 708 0.93 -48.88 33.50
C SER A 708 1.32 -49.34 34.91
N ALA A 709 0.83 -48.61 35.92
CA ALA A 709 1.14 -48.84 37.33
C ALA A 709 -0.13 -48.85 38.19
N ASN A 710 -0.53 -50.03 38.68
CA ASN A 710 -1.70 -50.18 39.54
C ASN A 710 -1.56 -49.39 40.85
N GLY A 711 -2.43 -48.41 41.06
CA GLY A 711 -2.47 -47.56 42.25
C GLY A 711 -1.99 -46.12 42.03
N LEU A 712 -1.51 -45.77 40.84
CA LEU A 712 -1.28 -44.38 40.44
C LEU A 712 -2.52 -43.77 39.77
N THR A 713 -2.59 -42.44 39.77
CA THR A 713 -3.57 -41.64 39.03
C THR A 713 -2.82 -40.80 37.98
N LEU A 714 -3.32 -40.77 36.74
CA LEU A 714 -2.82 -39.86 35.70
C LEU A 714 -3.64 -38.56 35.73
N GLU A 715 -2.95 -37.42 35.72
CA GLU A 715 -3.58 -36.09 35.76
C GLU A 715 -2.95 -35.12 34.77
N SER A 716 -3.75 -34.21 34.23
CA SER A 716 -3.30 -33.03 33.47
C SER A 716 -3.71 -31.73 34.16
N SER A 717 -3.05 -30.63 33.79
CA SER A 717 -3.39 -29.27 34.20
C SER A 717 -2.89 -28.24 33.19
N LEU A 718 -3.65 -27.15 33.01
CA LEU A 718 -3.19 -25.94 32.32
C LEU A 718 -2.12 -25.19 33.11
N ASN A 719 -2.17 -25.24 34.46
CA ASN A 719 -1.44 -24.31 35.33
C ASN A 719 -0.63 -24.95 36.46
N GLY A 720 -0.73 -26.27 36.64
CA GLY A 720 -0.03 -27.01 37.69
C GLY A 720 -0.67 -26.89 39.09
N ILE A 721 -1.81 -26.21 39.20
CA ILE A 721 -2.52 -25.91 40.46
C ILE A 721 -3.91 -26.55 40.46
N GLU A 722 -4.64 -26.44 39.35
CA GLU A 722 -5.95 -27.07 39.11
C GLU A 722 -5.77 -28.33 38.26
N TRP A 723 -5.88 -29.50 38.89
CA TRP A 723 -5.62 -30.80 38.25
C TRP A 723 -6.91 -31.53 37.87
N LYS A 724 -6.87 -32.19 36.70
CA LYS A 724 -7.96 -33.03 36.18
C LYS A 724 -7.48 -34.48 36.05
N THR A 725 -8.22 -35.42 36.64
CA THR A 725 -7.95 -36.86 36.48
C THR A 725 -8.30 -37.32 35.07
N ILE A 726 -7.30 -37.80 34.34
CA ILE A 726 -7.46 -38.37 33.00
C ILE A 726 -8.12 -39.75 33.11
N LYS A 727 -9.16 -40.00 32.29
CA LYS A 727 -9.95 -41.24 32.27
C LYS A 727 -9.87 -41.99 30.94
N ASP A 728 -9.71 -41.25 29.85
CA ASP A 728 -9.34 -41.75 28.53
C ASP A 728 -8.07 -41.00 28.14
N VAL A 729 -7.06 -41.73 27.65
CA VAL A 729 -5.78 -41.12 27.24
C VAL A 729 -5.83 -40.51 25.84
N ASN A 730 -6.87 -40.82 25.06
CA ASN A 730 -7.10 -40.34 23.69
C ASN A 730 -8.12 -39.18 23.63
N SER A 731 -8.52 -38.65 24.79
CA SER A 731 -9.46 -37.54 24.92
C SER A 731 -9.10 -36.76 26.17
N VAL A 732 -8.12 -35.89 26.02
CA VAL A 732 -7.49 -35.10 27.07
C VAL A 732 -7.70 -33.63 26.72
N GLU A 733 -8.08 -32.80 27.69
CA GLU A 733 -8.16 -31.35 27.47
C GLU A 733 -6.76 -30.73 27.40
N ASP A 734 -6.67 -29.54 26.79
CA ASP A 734 -5.49 -28.70 26.75
C ASP A 734 -4.69 -28.71 28.07
N ALA A 735 -3.38 -28.88 27.96
CA ALA A 735 -2.51 -29.00 29.13
C ALA A 735 -1.16 -28.34 28.92
N ARG A 736 -0.55 -27.95 30.04
CA ARG A 736 0.87 -27.62 30.15
C ARG A 736 1.62 -28.52 31.13
N TYR A 737 0.89 -29.24 31.98
CA TYR A 737 1.47 -30.17 32.94
C TYR A 737 0.75 -31.51 32.85
N VAL A 738 1.50 -32.62 32.82
CA VAL A 738 0.97 -33.99 32.85
C VAL A 738 1.79 -34.80 33.84
N ARG A 739 1.14 -35.49 34.80
CA ARG A 739 1.81 -36.27 35.84
C ARG A 739 1.12 -37.59 36.16
N VAL A 740 1.90 -38.58 36.61
CA VAL A 740 1.39 -39.71 37.40
C VAL A 740 1.67 -39.48 38.88
N ILE A 741 0.62 -39.51 39.70
CA ILE A 741 0.65 -39.23 41.14
C ILE A 741 0.14 -40.42 41.96
N ASN A 742 0.75 -40.65 43.12
CA ASN A 742 0.24 -41.62 44.09
C ASN A 742 -0.71 -40.96 45.11
N LYS A 743 -2.03 -41.02 44.82
CA LYS A 743 -3.09 -40.63 45.77
C LYS A 743 -3.41 -41.70 46.83
N GLY A 744 -2.63 -42.79 46.90
CA GLY A 744 -2.79 -43.88 47.86
C GLY A 744 -1.87 -43.77 49.09
N SER A 745 -2.29 -44.36 50.22
CA SER A 745 -1.51 -44.35 51.48
C SER A 745 -0.30 -45.31 51.51
N LYS A 746 -0.03 -46.00 50.41
CA LYS A 746 1.06 -46.99 50.29
C LYS A 746 1.97 -46.61 49.14
N SER A 747 3.28 -46.78 49.33
CA SER A 747 4.28 -46.65 48.27
C SER A 747 3.93 -47.54 47.07
N VAL A 748 3.93 -46.95 45.87
CA VAL A 748 3.85 -47.68 44.61
C VAL A 748 5.22 -47.63 43.95
N GLN A 749 5.67 -48.77 43.41
CA GLN A 749 6.92 -48.89 42.66
C GLN A 749 6.62 -49.51 41.29
N PHE A 750 7.16 -48.92 40.24
CA PHE A 750 6.98 -49.35 38.86
C PHE A 750 8.22 -49.00 38.02
N ASP A 751 8.34 -49.60 36.84
CA ASP A 751 9.39 -49.27 35.88
C ASP A 751 8.84 -48.27 34.85
N LEU A 752 9.47 -47.10 34.76
CA LEU A 752 9.18 -46.06 33.78
C LEU A 752 9.87 -46.45 32.47
N ASP A 753 9.12 -47.13 31.62
CA ASP A 753 9.53 -47.56 30.28
C ASP A 753 9.08 -46.57 29.19
N THR A 754 7.94 -45.89 29.41
CA THR A 754 7.34 -44.90 28.52
C THR A 754 6.66 -43.79 29.33
N PHE A 755 6.89 -42.53 28.95
CA PHE A 755 6.04 -41.40 29.29
C PHE A 755 6.08 -40.41 28.12
N LYS A 756 5.03 -40.36 27.30
CA LYS A 756 4.87 -39.42 26.19
C LYS A 756 3.56 -38.64 26.32
N VAL A 757 3.60 -37.38 25.93
CA VAL A 757 2.45 -36.51 25.71
C VAL A 757 2.48 -36.11 24.24
N HIS A 758 1.46 -36.51 23.49
CA HIS A 758 1.28 -36.16 22.09
C HIS A 758 0.37 -34.94 21.98
N SER A 759 0.64 -34.10 20.98
CA SER A 759 -0.12 -32.86 20.76
C SER A 759 -0.56 -32.73 19.31
N LEU A 760 -1.63 -31.96 19.07
CA LEU A 760 -1.98 -31.49 17.74
C LEU A 760 -1.17 -30.22 17.47
N GLU A 761 -0.28 -30.28 16.49
CA GLU A 761 0.48 -29.12 16.02
C GLU A 761 0.18 -28.88 14.54
N PHE A 762 0.28 -27.62 14.13
CA PHE A 762 0.26 -27.21 12.73
C PHE A 762 1.65 -26.66 12.37
N GLU A 763 2.12 -26.99 11.18
CA GLU A 763 3.34 -26.44 10.59
C GLU A 763 2.99 -25.52 9.41
N PRO A 764 3.91 -24.63 8.96
CA PRO A 764 3.76 -23.92 7.70
C PRO A 764 3.71 -24.88 6.49
N LYS A 765 2.97 -24.50 5.44
CA LYS A 765 2.99 -25.22 4.15
C LYS A 765 4.42 -25.30 3.61
N SER A 766 4.85 -26.49 3.19
CA SER A 766 6.25 -26.73 2.78
C SER A 766 6.36 -27.72 1.62
N VAL A 767 7.52 -27.73 0.95
CA VAL A 767 7.86 -28.75 -0.05
C VAL A 767 8.49 -29.93 0.68
N LEU A 768 7.78 -31.06 0.72
CA LEU A 768 8.25 -32.29 1.37
C LEU A 768 9.37 -32.96 0.54
N GLU A 769 9.15 -33.08 -0.77
CA GLU A 769 10.11 -33.66 -1.70
C GLU A 769 9.79 -33.27 -3.16
N SER A 770 10.80 -33.40 -4.04
CA SER A 770 10.63 -33.24 -5.49
C SER A 770 11.75 -33.96 -6.24
N ASN A 771 11.48 -34.37 -7.48
CA ASN A 771 12.48 -34.91 -8.39
C ASN A 771 12.68 -34.05 -9.68
N TYR A 772 12.16 -32.82 -9.71
CA TYR A 772 12.47 -31.82 -10.73
C TYR A 772 13.93 -31.34 -10.61
N ALA A 773 14.62 -31.12 -11.73
CA ALA A 773 16.04 -30.72 -11.72
C ALA A 773 16.29 -29.29 -11.21
N ALA A 774 15.30 -28.41 -11.32
CA ALA A 774 15.32 -27.05 -10.78
C ALA A 774 13.89 -26.60 -10.44
N LEU A 775 13.77 -25.79 -9.39
CA LEU A 775 12.52 -25.19 -8.90
C LEU A 775 12.74 -23.69 -8.69
N GLU A 776 11.72 -22.90 -8.99
CA GLU A 776 11.64 -21.47 -8.70
C GLU A 776 10.38 -21.23 -7.87
N ASN A 777 10.49 -20.50 -6.76
CA ASN A 777 9.39 -20.10 -5.86
C ASN A 777 8.31 -21.18 -5.65
N PRO A 778 8.65 -22.44 -5.29
CA PRO A 778 7.72 -23.57 -5.39
C PRO A 778 6.50 -23.48 -4.46
N LEU A 779 6.51 -22.59 -3.45
CA LEU A 779 5.40 -22.33 -2.53
C LEU A 779 4.55 -21.10 -2.90
N ALA A 780 4.87 -20.38 -3.97
CA ALA A 780 4.08 -19.23 -4.41
C ALA A 780 2.64 -19.63 -4.79
N ILE A 781 2.42 -20.89 -5.18
CA ILE A 781 1.09 -21.44 -5.45
C ILE A 781 0.14 -21.54 -4.24
N PHE A 782 0.52 -20.98 -3.09
CA PHE A 782 -0.29 -20.93 -1.88
C PHE A 782 -0.14 -19.59 -1.13
N ASP A 783 0.45 -18.55 -1.75
CA ASP A 783 0.58 -17.23 -1.10
C ASP A 783 -0.57 -16.27 -1.47
N GLY A 784 -1.39 -16.61 -2.48
CA GLY A 784 -2.59 -15.88 -2.88
C GLY A 784 -2.34 -14.73 -3.87
N ASP A 785 -1.09 -14.51 -4.27
CA ASP A 785 -0.69 -13.49 -5.23
C ASP A 785 -0.60 -14.09 -6.65
N LEU A 786 -1.57 -13.75 -7.50
CA LEU A 786 -1.68 -14.26 -8.86
C LEU A 786 -0.56 -13.78 -9.80
N GLU A 787 0.20 -12.74 -9.43
CA GLU A 787 1.36 -12.29 -10.22
C GLU A 787 2.59 -13.17 -9.98
N ARG A 788 2.64 -13.85 -8.83
CA ARG A 788 3.68 -14.80 -8.45
C ARG A 788 3.38 -16.19 -9.04
N TYR A 789 4.39 -17.06 -9.01
CA TYR A 789 4.28 -18.40 -9.61
C TYR A 789 5.31 -19.38 -9.06
N ALA A 790 4.96 -20.67 -9.04
CA ALA A 790 5.93 -21.76 -8.94
C ALA A 790 6.37 -22.19 -10.35
N TYR A 791 7.67 -22.40 -10.56
CA TYR A 791 8.22 -22.81 -11.86
C TYR A 791 9.01 -24.13 -11.72
N TYR A 792 8.52 -25.18 -12.36
CA TYR A 792 9.12 -26.52 -12.41
C TYR A 792 10.02 -26.62 -13.65
N ARG A 793 11.26 -26.16 -13.52
CA ARG A 793 12.19 -25.90 -14.64
C ARG A 793 12.93 -27.18 -15.10
N ASP A 794 12.16 -28.17 -15.53
CA ASP A 794 12.64 -29.44 -16.08
C ASP A 794 11.67 -29.96 -17.16
N VAL A 795 12.12 -30.90 -17.98
CA VAL A 795 11.30 -31.55 -19.00
C VAL A 795 10.16 -32.33 -18.33
N GLN A 796 8.91 -32.09 -18.75
CA GLN A 796 7.73 -32.87 -18.35
C GLN A 796 7.84 -34.34 -18.82
N ASN A 797 8.55 -35.16 -18.04
CA ASN A 797 8.66 -36.61 -18.23
C ASN A 797 7.76 -37.37 -17.24
N GLU A 798 7.27 -38.54 -17.65
CA GLU A 798 6.57 -39.50 -16.80
C GLU A 798 7.29 -39.70 -15.46
N GLY A 799 6.55 -39.59 -14.35
CA GLY A 799 7.08 -39.76 -13.00
C GLY A 799 7.83 -38.55 -12.44
N LYS A 800 7.82 -37.38 -13.11
CA LYS A 800 8.22 -36.11 -12.49
C LYS A 800 7.19 -35.68 -11.45
N TYR A 801 7.62 -35.22 -10.27
CA TYR A 801 6.70 -34.76 -9.22
C TYR A 801 7.30 -33.72 -8.27
N ILE A 802 6.39 -32.99 -7.61
CA ILE A 802 6.65 -32.20 -6.40
C ILE A 802 5.52 -32.47 -5.40
N THR A 803 5.91 -32.78 -4.16
CA THR A 803 5.01 -33.09 -3.05
C THR A 803 5.04 -31.96 -2.04
N TYR A 804 3.87 -31.44 -1.70
CA TYR A 804 3.66 -30.41 -0.68
C TYR A 804 3.09 -31.03 0.59
N ASP A 805 3.63 -30.63 1.74
CA ASP A 805 2.99 -30.82 3.04
C ASP A 805 2.15 -29.57 3.31
N LEU A 806 0.85 -29.76 3.55
CA LEU A 806 -0.09 -28.68 3.87
C LEU A 806 0.05 -28.21 5.33
N GLY A 807 0.87 -28.90 6.13
CA GLY A 807 1.20 -28.55 7.51
C GLY A 807 0.20 -29.05 8.56
N GLN A 808 -0.99 -29.46 8.14
CA GLN A 808 -2.05 -30.02 8.99
C GLN A 808 -2.96 -30.96 8.18
N GLU A 809 -3.77 -31.77 8.87
CA GLU A 809 -4.84 -32.55 8.24
C GLU A 809 -6.06 -31.66 7.99
N ILE A 810 -6.54 -31.61 6.75
CA ILE A 810 -7.74 -30.87 6.33
C ILE A 810 -8.71 -31.79 5.58
N THR A 811 -9.98 -31.39 5.47
CA THR A 811 -10.91 -31.99 4.49
C THR A 811 -10.86 -31.14 3.22
N LEU A 812 -10.32 -31.69 2.13
CA LEU A 812 -10.35 -31.07 0.81
C LEU A 812 -11.75 -31.21 0.21
N GLU A 813 -12.41 -30.08 -0.03
CA GLU A 813 -13.75 -29.97 -0.63
C GLU A 813 -13.71 -29.35 -2.03
N SER A 814 -12.83 -28.36 -2.26
CA SER A 814 -12.53 -27.83 -3.59
C SER A 814 -11.03 -27.61 -3.81
N LEU A 815 -10.61 -27.69 -5.07
CA LEU A 815 -9.27 -27.35 -5.52
C LEU A 815 -9.40 -26.57 -6.84
N LYS A 816 -8.89 -25.33 -6.88
CA LYS A 816 -8.89 -24.46 -8.06
C LYS A 816 -7.48 -24.03 -8.40
N VAL A 817 -7.09 -24.14 -9.66
CA VAL A 817 -5.72 -23.88 -10.13
C VAL A 817 -5.74 -22.77 -11.16
N TYR A 818 -4.92 -21.74 -10.95
CA TYR A 818 -4.73 -20.61 -11.85
C TYR A 818 -3.44 -20.76 -12.65
N VAL A 819 -3.52 -20.43 -13.94
CA VAL A 819 -2.37 -20.27 -14.85
C VAL A 819 -2.55 -18.98 -15.66
N ASN A 820 -1.47 -18.27 -15.99
CA ASN A 820 -1.60 -17.09 -16.86
C ASN A 820 -2.18 -17.48 -18.23
N LYS A 821 -3.12 -16.69 -18.78
CA LYS A 821 -3.85 -17.07 -20.01
C LYS A 821 -2.97 -17.20 -21.26
N GLY A 822 -1.78 -16.58 -21.25
CA GLY A 822 -0.79 -16.65 -22.32
C GLY A 822 0.35 -17.63 -22.05
N GLU A 823 0.31 -18.41 -20.96
CA GLU A 823 1.41 -19.29 -20.57
C GLU A 823 1.72 -20.37 -21.63
N HIS A 824 3.00 -20.64 -21.84
CA HIS A 824 3.50 -21.64 -22.78
C HIS A 824 4.01 -22.90 -22.06
N ASP A 825 4.58 -22.72 -20.86
CA ASP A 825 5.03 -23.78 -19.97
C ASP A 825 3.93 -24.13 -18.95
N PHE A 826 2.83 -24.74 -19.41
CA PHE A 826 1.74 -25.24 -18.57
C PHE A 826 1.79 -26.78 -18.41
N PRO A 827 1.21 -27.37 -17.34
CA PRO A 827 1.12 -28.82 -17.16
C PRO A 827 0.29 -29.49 -18.27
N ARG A 828 0.84 -30.52 -18.92
CA ARG A 828 0.25 -31.14 -20.13
C ARG A 828 -0.29 -32.55 -19.94
N HIS A 829 0.37 -33.32 -19.08
CA HIS A 829 0.05 -34.70 -18.73
C HIS A 829 0.33 -34.88 -17.25
N ALA A 830 -0.52 -34.33 -16.41
CA ALA A 830 -0.26 -34.30 -14.97
C ALA A 830 -1.54 -34.50 -14.16
N VAL A 831 -1.36 -34.79 -12.89
CA VAL A 831 -2.41 -34.85 -11.89
C VAL A 831 -2.02 -34.04 -10.66
N PHE A 832 -3.02 -33.49 -9.96
CA PHE A 832 -2.90 -33.32 -8.52
C PHE A 832 -3.44 -34.58 -7.83
N GLU A 833 -2.67 -35.08 -6.88
CA GLU A 833 -3.02 -36.22 -6.03
C GLU A 833 -3.06 -35.77 -4.56
N ALA A 834 -4.03 -36.25 -3.81
CA ALA A 834 -4.16 -36.04 -2.38
C ALA A 834 -3.76 -37.31 -1.61
N SER A 835 -3.14 -37.12 -0.44
CA SER A 835 -2.79 -38.19 0.50
C SER A 835 -2.85 -37.71 1.95
N LEU A 836 -3.18 -38.63 2.88
CA LEU A 836 -3.17 -38.38 4.31
C LEU A 836 -1.87 -38.83 4.99
N ASP A 837 -1.23 -39.89 4.48
CA ASP A 837 -0.04 -40.52 5.07
C ASP A 837 1.25 -40.31 4.25
N GLY A 838 1.13 -39.94 2.97
CA GLY A 838 2.23 -39.83 2.02
C GLY A 838 2.52 -41.13 1.24
N GLU A 839 1.83 -42.24 1.56
CA GLU A 839 2.02 -43.56 0.93
C GLU A 839 0.85 -43.94 0.01
N GLU A 840 -0.40 -43.77 0.43
CA GLU A 840 -1.59 -43.99 -0.40
C GLU A 840 -2.08 -42.65 -1.02
N TRP A 841 -2.38 -42.64 -2.32
CA TRP A 841 -2.62 -41.41 -3.11
C TRP A 841 -3.84 -41.56 -4.03
N ASP A 842 -4.76 -40.59 -3.99
CA ASP A 842 -5.91 -40.49 -4.89
C ASP A 842 -5.76 -39.29 -5.83
N THR A 843 -6.10 -39.45 -7.12
CA THR A 843 -6.16 -38.34 -8.08
C THR A 843 -7.37 -37.43 -7.77
N VAL A 844 -7.12 -36.14 -7.55
CA VAL A 844 -8.16 -35.13 -7.29
C VAL A 844 -8.38 -34.16 -8.46
N MET A 845 -7.42 -34.01 -9.38
CA MET A 845 -7.56 -33.20 -10.60
C MET A 845 -6.62 -33.74 -11.70
N GLU A 846 -7.08 -33.72 -12.97
CA GLU A 846 -6.30 -34.14 -14.14
C GLU A 846 -6.03 -32.98 -15.12
N PHE A 847 -4.80 -32.93 -15.64
CA PHE A 847 -4.32 -31.96 -16.64
C PHE A 847 -3.99 -32.66 -17.95
N GLY A 848 -4.75 -32.32 -19.00
CA GLY A 848 -4.66 -32.92 -20.34
C GLY A 848 -5.05 -34.39 -20.39
N ASN A 849 -4.66 -35.05 -21.47
CA ASN A 849 -4.90 -36.47 -21.70
C ASN A 849 -3.94 -37.33 -20.85
N GLN A 850 -4.45 -38.35 -20.17
CA GLN A 850 -3.62 -39.28 -19.38
C GLN A 850 -3.22 -40.55 -20.16
N ASP A 851 -4.03 -40.95 -21.15
CA ASP A 851 -3.88 -42.21 -21.91
C ASP A 851 -3.13 -42.04 -23.26
N GLY A 852 -2.82 -40.81 -23.66
CA GLY A 852 -2.21 -40.48 -24.95
C GLY A 852 -1.75 -39.01 -25.03
N PRO A 853 -1.24 -38.58 -26.20
CA PRO A 853 -0.89 -37.18 -26.40
C PRO A 853 -2.13 -36.28 -26.44
N ASN A 854 -1.92 -34.98 -26.23
CA ASN A 854 -2.92 -33.94 -26.50
C ASN A 854 -2.99 -33.68 -28.03
N GLU A 855 -4.05 -33.02 -28.52
CA GLU A 855 -4.12 -32.69 -29.95
C GLU A 855 -3.04 -31.64 -30.29
N GLY A 856 -2.38 -31.78 -31.44
CA GLY A 856 -1.27 -30.89 -31.86
C GLY A 856 0.06 -31.02 -31.09
N GLU A 857 0.13 -31.76 -29.98
CA GLU A 857 1.26 -31.71 -29.02
C GLU A 857 2.65 -32.01 -29.61
N ALA A 858 2.74 -33.03 -30.47
CA ALA A 858 3.99 -33.45 -31.09
C ALA A 858 4.56 -32.40 -32.08
N VAL A 859 3.79 -31.37 -32.44
CA VAL A 859 4.15 -30.27 -33.34
C VAL A 859 4.03 -28.88 -32.69
N GLU A 860 3.82 -28.81 -31.37
CA GLU A 860 3.55 -27.58 -30.59
C GLU A 860 2.30 -26.80 -31.04
N GLU A 861 1.29 -27.50 -31.55
CA GLU A 861 -0.03 -26.92 -31.81
C GLU A 861 -0.98 -27.03 -30.59
N ASP A 862 -0.57 -27.75 -29.53
CA ASP A 862 -1.32 -27.94 -28.27
C ASP A 862 -1.57 -26.63 -27.51
N ARG A 863 -2.75 -26.52 -26.88
CA ARG A 863 -3.25 -25.26 -26.30
C ARG A 863 -3.61 -25.36 -24.84
N ILE A 864 -3.37 -24.27 -24.10
CA ILE A 864 -3.66 -24.18 -22.68
C ILE A 864 -5.18 -24.20 -22.40
N GLU A 865 -5.99 -23.66 -23.31
CA GLU A 865 -7.45 -23.74 -23.29
C GLU A 865 -8.04 -25.14 -23.39
N GLU A 866 -7.29 -26.15 -23.83
CA GLU A 866 -7.75 -27.56 -23.82
C GLU A 866 -7.63 -28.20 -22.43
N ILE A 867 -6.92 -27.53 -21.51
CA ILE A 867 -6.63 -28.04 -20.16
C ILE A 867 -7.25 -27.14 -19.07
N PHE A 868 -7.23 -25.81 -19.29
CA PHE A 868 -7.79 -24.76 -18.45
C PHE A 868 -8.76 -23.92 -19.32
N ASP A 869 -9.98 -24.42 -19.46
CA ASP A 869 -10.99 -23.92 -20.40
C ASP A 869 -11.69 -22.63 -19.94
N GLU A 870 -11.78 -22.43 -18.62
CA GLU A 870 -12.29 -21.20 -18.00
C GLU A 870 -11.28 -20.04 -18.02
N ILE A 871 -11.77 -18.80 -17.96
CA ILE A 871 -10.98 -17.56 -18.01
C ILE A 871 -11.47 -16.61 -16.91
N GLU A 872 -10.54 -16.11 -16.09
CA GLU A 872 -10.79 -15.10 -15.06
C GLU A 872 -9.71 -14.01 -15.13
N GLY A 873 -10.10 -12.81 -15.59
CA GLY A 873 -9.19 -11.68 -15.79
C GLY A 873 -8.10 -11.96 -16.83
N ASP A 874 -6.84 -11.95 -16.39
CA ASP A 874 -5.67 -12.29 -17.21
C ASP A 874 -5.20 -13.76 -17.02
N TYR A 875 -5.99 -14.57 -16.31
CA TYR A 875 -5.69 -15.97 -15.98
C TYR A 875 -6.71 -16.93 -16.60
N ARG A 876 -6.33 -18.21 -16.65
CA ARG A 876 -7.19 -19.36 -16.92
C ARG A 876 -7.28 -20.23 -15.69
N THR A 877 -8.42 -20.89 -15.53
CA THR A 877 -8.72 -21.67 -14.33
C THR A 877 -9.08 -23.11 -14.66
N LYS A 878 -8.82 -23.99 -13.70
CA LYS A 878 -9.41 -25.32 -13.63
C LYS A 878 -9.83 -25.62 -12.20
N GLU A 879 -11.04 -26.14 -12.03
CA GLU A 879 -11.62 -26.39 -10.71
C GLU A 879 -12.17 -27.81 -10.58
N VAL A 880 -12.03 -28.40 -9.39
CA VAL A 880 -12.77 -29.59 -8.96
C VAL A 880 -13.40 -29.32 -7.60
N ARG A 881 -14.64 -29.79 -7.40
CA ARG A 881 -15.46 -29.58 -6.19
C ARG A 881 -16.10 -30.87 -5.71
N SER A 882 -16.56 -30.87 -4.45
CA SER A 882 -17.19 -32.02 -3.77
C SER A 882 -16.24 -33.21 -3.60
N LEU A 883 -14.96 -32.92 -3.33
CA LEU A 883 -13.93 -33.93 -3.12
C LEU A 883 -14.11 -34.69 -1.80
N ASN A 884 -14.46 -34.00 -0.71
CA ASN A 884 -14.68 -34.54 0.64
C ASN A 884 -13.60 -35.58 1.06
N GLN A 885 -12.32 -35.24 0.85
CA GLN A 885 -11.18 -36.12 1.11
C GLN A 885 -10.30 -35.56 2.24
N LYS A 886 -10.01 -36.38 3.25
CA LYS A 886 -8.97 -36.04 4.24
C LYS A 886 -7.59 -36.05 3.58
N VAL A 887 -6.86 -34.95 3.71
CA VAL A 887 -5.54 -34.76 3.10
C VAL A 887 -4.61 -34.05 4.08
N LYS A 888 -3.32 -34.40 4.03
CA LYS A 888 -2.20 -33.62 4.57
C LYS A 888 -1.15 -33.30 3.51
N TYR A 889 -1.02 -34.15 2.48
CA TYR A 889 -0.05 -33.98 1.40
C TYR A 889 -0.74 -33.84 0.04
N LEU A 890 -0.32 -32.84 -0.74
CA LEU A 890 -0.79 -32.61 -2.10
C LEU A 890 0.39 -32.76 -3.07
N ARG A 891 0.28 -33.60 -4.09
CA ARG A 891 1.37 -33.85 -5.05
C ARG A 891 0.97 -33.49 -6.47
N HIS A 892 1.73 -32.61 -7.11
CA HIS A 892 1.66 -32.43 -8.56
C HIS A 892 2.58 -33.45 -9.23
N ARG A 893 2.03 -34.39 -10.01
CA ARG A 893 2.77 -35.48 -10.66
C ARG A 893 2.47 -35.57 -12.16
N VAL A 894 3.52 -35.62 -12.97
CA VAL A 894 3.46 -35.89 -14.41
C VAL A 894 3.18 -37.38 -14.63
N THR A 895 2.10 -37.70 -15.32
CA THR A 895 1.60 -39.05 -15.60
C THR A 895 2.20 -39.68 -16.85
N ARG A 896 2.63 -38.85 -17.80
CA ARG A 896 3.13 -39.27 -19.12
C ARG A 896 4.16 -38.26 -19.63
N SER A 897 5.21 -38.71 -20.32
CA SER A 897 6.17 -37.78 -20.95
C SER A 897 5.55 -37.02 -22.12
N LYS A 898 5.81 -35.71 -22.19
CA LYS A 898 5.41 -34.85 -23.32
C LYS A 898 6.03 -35.34 -24.64
N GLU A 899 5.26 -35.32 -25.71
CA GLU A 899 5.72 -35.50 -27.09
C GLU A 899 6.19 -34.18 -27.73
N GLY A 900 7.03 -34.26 -28.77
CA GLY A 900 7.57 -33.07 -29.43
C GLY A 900 8.70 -32.40 -28.64
N PRO A 901 8.88 -31.07 -28.75
CA PRO A 901 9.97 -30.35 -28.06
C PRO A 901 9.69 -30.15 -26.55
N VAL A 902 10.77 -29.80 -25.85
CA VAL A 902 10.78 -29.57 -24.40
C VAL A 902 9.95 -28.35 -24.03
N LYS A 903 9.04 -28.55 -23.06
CA LYS A 903 8.39 -27.51 -22.26
C LYS A 903 8.60 -27.81 -20.78
N TRP A 904 8.57 -26.79 -19.96
CA TRP A 904 8.55 -26.84 -18.49
C TRP A 904 7.11 -26.71 -17.99
N ALA A 905 6.90 -26.52 -16.69
CA ALA A 905 5.56 -26.25 -16.14
C ALA A 905 5.62 -25.13 -15.09
N ARG A 906 4.70 -24.17 -15.18
CA ARG A 906 4.48 -23.06 -14.26
C ARG A 906 3.02 -23.09 -13.81
N LEU A 907 2.78 -22.72 -12.56
CA LEU A 907 1.47 -22.50 -11.96
C LEU A 907 1.51 -21.18 -11.19
N GLN A 908 0.43 -20.39 -11.24
CA GLN A 908 0.31 -19.16 -10.48
C GLN A 908 -0.12 -19.48 -9.04
N GLU A 909 -1.35 -19.94 -8.84
CA GLU A 909 -1.98 -20.17 -7.53
C GLU A 909 -2.80 -21.47 -7.51
N VAL A 910 -2.88 -22.14 -6.36
CA VAL A 910 -3.63 -23.39 -6.11
C VAL A 910 -4.53 -23.19 -4.88
N VAL A 911 -5.68 -22.56 -5.12
CA VAL A 911 -6.68 -22.27 -4.09
C VAL A 911 -7.34 -23.56 -3.60
N ILE A 912 -7.20 -23.80 -2.30
CA ILE A 912 -7.83 -24.90 -1.56
C ILE A 912 -9.11 -24.38 -0.90
N ASN A 913 -10.20 -25.15 -0.96
CA ASN A 913 -11.46 -24.88 -0.25
C ASN A 913 -11.96 -23.43 -0.40
N ASP A 914 -11.97 -22.92 -1.64
CA ASP A 914 -12.42 -21.56 -1.99
C ASP A 914 -11.67 -20.42 -1.26
N GLY A 915 -10.49 -20.70 -0.70
CA GLY A 915 -9.69 -19.74 0.08
C GLY A 915 -9.84 -19.88 1.59
N GLU A 916 -10.37 -21.00 2.10
CA GLU A 916 -10.49 -21.30 3.53
C GLU A 916 -9.16 -21.09 4.28
N PHE A 917 -9.23 -20.39 5.41
CA PHE A 917 -8.05 -20.09 6.20
C PHE A 917 -7.60 -21.30 7.03
N PHE A 918 -6.37 -21.74 6.80
CA PHE A 918 -5.71 -22.80 7.56
C PHE A 918 -4.65 -22.21 8.51
N PRO A 919 -4.82 -22.29 9.84
CA PRO A 919 -3.91 -21.69 10.81
C PRO A 919 -2.53 -22.33 10.78
N LYS A 920 -1.48 -21.49 10.74
CA LYS A 920 -0.07 -21.91 10.64
C LYS A 920 0.50 -22.49 11.96
N VAL A 921 -0.20 -22.32 13.09
CA VAL A 921 0.21 -22.70 14.45
C VAL A 921 -1.03 -23.08 15.29
N ASN A 922 -0.95 -24.15 16.09
CA ASN A 922 -1.97 -24.49 17.09
C ASN A 922 -1.48 -24.13 18.51
N ASP A 923 -1.82 -22.93 19.01
CA ASP A 923 -1.41 -22.49 20.35
C ASP A 923 -2.61 -22.09 21.25
N PRO A 924 -3.22 -23.05 21.97
CA PRO A 924 -4.26 -22.78 22.96
C PRO A 924 -3.79 -22.04 24.22
N THR A 925 -2.57 -21.48 24.26
CA THR A 925 -2.14 -20.56 25.34
C THR A 925 -2.97 -19.27 25.36
N ILE A 926 -3.46 -18.82 24.20
CA ILE A 926 -4.42 -17.71 24.09
C ILE A 926 -5.58 -18.13 23.20
N THR A 927 -6.80 -17.92 23.68
CA THR A 927 -8.03 -18.22 22.93
C THR A 927 -8.89 -16.97 22.78
N THR A 928 -9.78 -16.98 21.77
CA THR A 928 -10.76 -15.91 21.55
C THR A 928 -12.08 -16.48 21.06
N ASN A 929 -13.15 -15.69 21.16
CA ASN A 929 -14.49 -16.04 20.69
C ASN A 929 -14.93 -15.26 19.44
N VAL A 930 -14.05 -14.44 18.86
CA VAL A 930 -14.29 -13.73 17.58
C VAL A 930 -13.53 -14.41 16.44
N GLU A 931 -14.02 -14.21 15.22
CA GLU A 931 -13.30 -14.57 13.99
C GLU A 931 -12.13 -13.59 13.78
N THR A 932 -11.02 -14.08 13.20
CA THR A 932 -9.82 -13.29 12.87
C THR A 932 -9.51 -13.44 11.39
N ASP A 933 -8.87 -12.43 10.80
CA ASP A 933 -8.28 -12.55 9.47
C ASP A 933 -7.04 -13.48 9.48
N LYS A 934 -6.69 -14.06 8.32
CA LYS A 934 -5.52 -14.93 8.14
C LYS A 934 -4.18 -14.31 8.57
N ASP A 935 -4.06 -13.00 8.48
CA ASP A 935 -2.84 -12.26 8.77
C ASP A 935 -2.88 -11.56 10.16
N PHE A 936 -4.03 -11.59 10.85
CA PHE A 936 -4.26 -10.90 12.13
C PHE A 936 -4.69 -11.83 13.28
N LEU A 937 -3.93 -12.91 13.49
CA LEU A 937 -4.28 -14.04 14.35
C LEU A 937 -4.16 -13.73 15.85
N VAL A 938 -4.93 -14.46 16.66
CA VAL A 938 -4.87 -14.40 18.14
C VAL A 938 -3.49 -14.75 18.70
N ASN A 939 -2.71 -15.60 18.01
CA ASN A 939 -1.36 -15.99 18.43
C ASN A 939 -0.33 -14.86 18.25
N ASN A 940 -0.61 -13.86 17.41
CA ASN A 940 0.28 -12.73 17.18
C ASN A 940 0.52 -11.97 18.51
N ILE A 941 -0.47 -11.91 19.41
CA ILE A 941 -0.35 -11.13 20.66
C ILE A 941 0.61 -11.71 21.71
N ASN A 942 1.29 -12.83 21.41
CA ASN A 942 2.34 -13.36 22.27
C ASN A 942 3.58 -13.88 21.53
N ASP A 943 3.72 -13.65 20.22
CA ASP A 943 4.78 -14.24 19.39
C ASP A 943 6.18 -13.63 19.65
N LYS A 944 6.22 -12.43 20.25
CA LYS A 944 7.40 -11.62 20.58
C LYS A 944 7.99 -10.83 19.40
N THR A 945 7.14 -10.34 18.49
CA THR A 945 7.47 -9.26 17.53
C THR A 945 6.42 -8.14 17.57
N LEU A 946 6.77 -6.94 17.13
CA LEU A 946 5.82 -5.85 16.84
C LEU A 946 5.41 -5.76 15.36
N GLU A 947 5.99 -6.60 14.49
CA GLU A 947 5.62 -6.72 13.07
C GLU A 947 4.23 -7.35 12.87
N ALA A 948 3.75 -8.12 13.85
CA ALA A 948 2.47 -8.81 13.83
C ALA A 948 1.48 -8.19 14.83
N LYS A 949 0.17 -8.33 14.54
CA LYS A 949 -0.91 -7.86 15.41
C LYS A 949 -2.18 -8.67 15.26
N PHE A 950 -3.03 -8.69 16.28
CA PHE A 950 -4.38 -9.23 16.26
C PHE A 950 -5.39 -8.14 15.90
N ASN A 951 -6.36 -8.51 15.07
CA ASN A 951 -7.57 -7.74 14.76
C ASN A 951 -8.75 -8.71 14.74
N ALA A 952 -9.87 -8.34 15.37
CA ALA A 952 -11.12 -9.05 15.12
C ALA A 952 -11.59 -8.77 13.67
N LEU A 953 -12.03 -9.81 12.97
CA LEU A 953 -12.54 -9.72 11.59
C LEU A 953 -13.82 -8.86 11.49
N ASN A 954 -14.51 -8.66 12.62
CA ASN A 954 -15.73 -7.89 12.71
C ASN A 954 -15.79 -7.04 13.99
N ASN A 955 -16.70 -6.07 13.98
CA ASN A 955 -16.89 -5.11 15.07
C ASN A 955 -17.91 -5.59 16.14
N ASP A 956 -18.01 -6.89 16.43
CA ASP A 956 -18.81 -7.41 17.54
C ASP A 956 -18.07 -7.39 18.89
N ALA A 957 -18.83 -7.61 19.97
CA ALA A 957 -18.29 -7.73 21.31
C ALA A 957 -17.56 -9.07 21.47
N GLY A 958 -16.36 -9.06 22.05
CA GLY A 958 -15.49 -10.23 22.11
C GLY A 958 -14.63 -10.27 23.38
N GLU A 959 -13.92 -11.39 23.53
CA GLU A 959 -12.93 -11.59 24.57
C GLU A 959 -11.64 -12.26 24.06
N LEU A 960 -10.50 -11.84 24.63
CA LEU A 960 -9.22 -12.53 24.57
C LEU A 960 -8.95 -13.17 25.92
N LEU A 961 -8.64 -14.46 25.94
CA LEU A 961 -8.40 -15.26 27.15
C LEU A 961 -6.98 -15.85 27.11
N TYR A 962 -6.06 -15.29 27.89
CA TYR A 962 -4.68 -15.76 28.03
C TYR A 962 -4.57 -16.68 29.26
N HIS A 963 -4.27 -17.95 29.02
CA HIS A 963 -4.01 -18.95 30.05
C HIS A 963 -2.56 -18.82 30.57
N VAL A 964 -2.38 -18.24 31.76
CA VAL A 964 -1.08 -17.76 32.26
C VAL A 964 -0.45 -18.64 33.33
N GLY A 965 -1.29 -19.32 34.14
CA GLY A 965 -0.88 -19.85 35.43
C GLY A 965 0.31 -20.80 35.36
N GLU A 966 1.32 -20.56 36.20
CA GLU A 966 2.48 -21.42 36.34
C GLU A 966 2.79 -21.63 37.83
N VAL A 967 2.63 -22.86 38.32
CA VAL A 967 2.95 -23.20 39.71
C VAL A 967 4.41 -22.83 40.06
N GLY A 968 4.59 -22.06 41.15
CA GLY A 968 5.89 -21.53 41.57
C GLY A 968 6.29 -20.18 40.95
N THR A 969 5.49 -19.63 40.03
CA THR A 969 5.75 -18.32 39.40
C THR A 969 4.74 -17.29 39.89
N LYS A 970 5.18 -16.06 40.14
CA LYS A 970 4.33 -14.92 40.47
C LYS A 970 4.23 -13.98 39.27
N ILE A 971 3.01 -13.54 38.94
CA ILE A 971 2.79 -12.50 37.93
C ILE A 971 2.88 -11.13 38.61
N THR A 972 3.86 -10.30 38.23
CA THR A 972 4.09 -8.98 38.85
C THR A 972 3.17 -7.92 38.29
N ASP A 973 2.94 -7.97 36.98
CA ASP A 973 2.16 -7.01 36.21
C ASP A 973 1.84 -7.58 34.82
N ILE A 974 0.88 -6.94 34.17
CA ILE A 974 0.39 -7.24 32.82
C ILE A 974 0.41 -5.93 32.03
N THR A 975 0.93 -5.96 30.81
CA THR A 975 0.85 -4.85 29.85
C THR A 975 0.16 -5.31 28.58
N VAL A 976 -0.87 -4.59 28.16
CA VAL A 976 -1.51 -4.74 26.84
C VAL A 976 -1.03 -3.59 25.94
N LEU A 977 -0.61 -3.90 24.72
CA LEU A 977 -0.20 -2.94 23.70
C LEU A 977 -1.26 -2.87 22.60
N GLU A 978 -2.13 -1.86 22.66
CA GLU A 978 -3.16 -1.59 21.64
C GLU A 978 -2.70 -0.50 20.66
N ASP A 979 -3.29 -0.46 19.47
CA ASP A 979 -3.14 0.65 18.52
C ASP A 979 -3.76 1.95 19.06
N ILE A 980 -3.00 3.04 19.02
CA ILE A 980 -3.43 4.34 19.55
C ILE A 980 -4.67 4.92 18.84
N ASN A 981 -4.92 4.54 17.58
CA ASN A 981 -6.07 4.99 16.80
C ASN A 981 -7.26 4.00 16.87
N ASN A 982 -7.06 2.79 17.41
CA ASN A 982 -8.12 1.77 17.57
C ASN A 982 -8.10 1.10 18.97
N LEU A 983 -8.29 1.91 20.02
CA LEU A 983 -8.38 1.47 21.41
C LEU A 983 -9.72 0.79 21.73
N SER A 984 -9.71 -0.33 22.45
CA SER A 984 -10.94 -1.03 22.86
C SER A 984 -11.69 -0.37 24.02
N GLU A 985 -11.01 0.44 24.81
CA GLU A 985 -11.43 0.78 26.20
C GLU A 985 -11.76 -0.48 27.04
N GLY A 986 -11.18 -1.64 26.71
CA GLY A 986 -11.61 -2.96 27.16
C GLY A 986 -11.33 -3.26 28.62
N LEU A 987 -12.18 -4.07 29.24
CA LEU A 987 -12.05 -4.49 30.64
C LEU A 987 -11.01 -5.60 30.78
N VAL A 988 -9.95 -5.35 31.55
CA VAL A 988 -8.96 -6.37 31.92
C VAL A 988 -9.30 -6.98 33.28
N SER A 989 -9.38 -8.31 33.31
CA SER A 989 -9.69 -9.13 34.49
C SER A 989 -8.71 -10.30 34.61
N VAL A 990 -8.52 -10.82 35.83
CA VAL A 990 -7.73 -12.04 36.08
C VAL A 990 -8.51 -13.07 36.88
N ARG A 991 -8.36 -14.36 36.55
CA ARG A 991 -8.91 -15.46 37.34
C ARG A 991 -7.89 -15.92 38.36
N THR A 992 -8.37 -16.18 39.57
CA THR A 992 -7.62 -16.85 40.65
C THR A 992 -8.39 -18.07 41.15
N LEU A 993 -7.80 -18.83 42.07
CA LEU A 993 -8.50 -19.88 42.84
C LEU A 993 -9.72 -19.40 43.65
N LYS A 994 -9.99 -18.08 43.70
CA LYS A 994 -11.15 -17.45 44.36
C LYS A 994 -12.18 -16.90 43.35
N GLY A 995 -11.98 -17.13 42.05
CA GLY A 995 -12.77 -16.57 40.96
C GLY A 995 -12.10 -15.38 40.27
N TRP A 996 -12.87 -14.72 39.40
CA TRP A 996 -12.46 -13.54 38.63
C TRP A 996 -12.35 -12.27 39.49
N LYS A 997 -11.36 -11.44 39.17
CA LYS A 997 -11.13 -10.12 39.74
C LYS A 997 -10.80 -9.13 38.61
N GLN A 998 -11.58 -8.07 38.48
CA GLN A 998 -11.30 -6.95 37.58
C GLN A 998 -10.02 -6.21 38.02
N LEU A 999 -9.17 -5.83 37.07
CA LEU A 999 -8.02 -4.95 37.29
C LEU A 999 -8.37 -3.50 36.92
N GLY A 1000 -9.06 -3.31 35.80
CA GLY A 1000 -9.57 -2.03 35.32
C GLY A 1000 -9.77 -2.04 33.81
N ASP A 1001 -10.28 -0.94 33.28
CA ASP A 1001 -10.47 -0.72 31.85
C ASP A 1001 -9.17 -0.20 31.21
N ILE A 1002 -8.91 -0.51 29.94
CA ILE A 1002 -7.82 0.10 29.17
C ILE A 1002 -8.16 1.57 28.93
N GLN A 1003 -7.18 2.48 29.11
CA GLN A 1003 -7.37 3.93 29.05
C GLN A 1003 -6.34 4.65 28.16
N SER A 1004 -5.48 3.87 27.49
CA SER A 1004 -4.47 4.31 26.52
C SER A 1004 -3.83 3.10 25.87
N ALA A 1005 -3.22 3.30 24.69
CA ALA A 1005 -2.48 2.29 23.92
C ALA A 1005 -1.56 1.41 24.78
N TYR A 1006 -0.89 2.03 25.77
CA TYR A 1006 -0.13 1.32 26.81
C TYR A 1006 -1.03 1.02 28.02
N GLY A 1007 -1.59 -0.20 28.08
CA GLY A 1007 -2.49 -0.67 29.14
C GLY A 1007 -1.76 -1.44 30.24
N PHE A 1008 -1.23 -0.76 31.25
CA PHE A 1008 -0.46 -1.36 32.36
C PHE A 1008 -1.30 -1.65 33.62
N PHE A 1009 -1.19 -2.87 34.14
CA PHE A 1009 -1.92 -3.34 35.33
C PHE A 1009 -0.99 -4.09 36.30
N ASN A 1010 -0.70 -3.49 37.47
CA ASN A 1010 0.07 -4.15 38.54
C ASN A 1010 -0.73 -5.28 39.21
N THR A 1011 -0.11 -6.46 39.31
CA THR A 1011 -0.69 -7.66 39.94
C THR A 1011 0.09 -8.17 41.15
N GLU A 1012 1.10 -7.44 41.64
CA GLU A 1012 1.93 -7.80 42.82
C GLU A 1012 1.13 -8.20 44.08
N SER A 1013 -0.11 -7.72 44.20
CA SER A 1013 -1.04 -7.99 45.32
C SER A 1013 -2.00 -9.17 45.07
N ILE A 1014 -1.78 -9.95 44.02
CA ILE A 1014 -2.64 -11.03 43.55
C ILE A 1014 -1.80 -12.31 43.42
N ASP A 1015 -1.84 -13.12 44.47
CA ASP A 1015 -1.32 -14.49 44.44
C ASP A 1015 -2.23 -15.39 43.55
N ASP A 1016 -1.66 -16.45 42.96
CA ASP A 1016 -2.36 -17.49 42.19
C ASP A 1016 -3.20 -16.97 41.00
N ILE A 1017 -2.62 -16.12 40.12
CA ILE A 1017 -3.22 -15.80 38.81
C ILE A 1017 -3.14 -17.01 37.89
N LEU A 1018 -4.28 -17.38 37.31
CA LEU A 1018 -4.46 -18.56 36.47
C LEU A 1018 -4.68 -18.17 35.01
N ASP A 1019 -5.49 -17.13 34.77
CA ASP A 1019 -5.85 -16.64 33.45
C ASP A 1019 -5.99 -15.11 33.48
N ILE A 1020 -5.72 -14.45 32.35
CA ILE A 1020 -6.06 -13.05 32.08
C ILE A 1020 -7.18 -13.04 31.04
N LYS A 1021 -8.14 -12.12 31.17
CA LYS A 1021 -9.15 -11.86 30.15
C LYS A 1021 -9.23 -10.37 29.83
N ILE A 1022 -9.35 -10.05 28.54
CA ILE A 1022 -9.62 -8.71 28.01
C ILE A 1022 -10.99 -8.78 27.31
N GLU A 1023 -11.95 -7.95 27.71
CA GLU A 1023 -13.33 -7.95 27.19
C GLU A 1023 -13.67 -6.59 26.56
N TRP A 1024 -14.26 -6.56 25.36
CA TRP A 1024 -14.66 -5.32 24.68
C TRP A 1024 -16.12 -5.29 24.23
N ASP A 1025 -16.68 -4.08 24.17
CA ASP A 1025 -18.04 -3.82 23.68
C ASP A 1025 -18.11 -3.85 22.13
N LYS A 1026 -19.32 -4.11 21.61
CA LYS A 1026 -19.62 -4.02 20.16
C LYS A 1026 -19.26 -2.63 19.62
N GLY A 1027 -18.44 -2.58 18.57
CA GLY A 1027 -17.93 -1.33 17.99
C GLY A 1027 -16.66 -0.79 18.66
N LYS A 1028 -15.96 -1.60 19.46
CA LYS A 1028 -14.64 -1.30 20.04
C LYS A 1028 -13.68 -2.50 19.92
N ALA A 1029 -13.66 -3.17 18.77
CA ALA A 1029 -12.76 -4.29 18.55
C ALA A 1029 -11.30 -3.79 18.49
N PRO A 1030 -10.40 -4.22 19.39
CA PRO A 1030 -9.04 -3.70 19.42
C PRO A 1030 -8.20 -4.20 18.25
N THR A 1031 -7.21 -3.38 17.92
CA THR A 1031 -5.96 -3.84 17.31
C THR A 1031 -4.95 -4.04 18.44
N VAL A 1032 -4.53 -5.28 18.70
CA VAL A 1032 -3.57 -5.62 19.78
C VAL A 1032 -2.27 -6.12 19.17
N TYR A 1033 -1.14 -5.51 19.49
CA TYR A 1033 0.16 -5.97 19.04
C TYR A 1033 0.70 -7.08 19.96
N GLU A 1034 0.75 -6.87 21.28
CA GLU A 1034 1.35 -7.82 22.24
C GLU A 1034 0.75 -7.70 23.66
N VAL A 1035 0.72 -8.81 24.40
CA VAL A 1035 0.28 -8.89 25.81
C VAL A 1035 1.42 -9.40 26.69
N ILE A 1036 2.25 -8.47 27.16
CA ILE A 1036 3.42 -8.76 28.00
C ILE A 1036 2.96 -9.16 29.41
N VAL A 1037 3.27 -10.39 29.82
CA VAL A 1037 2.96 -10.94 31.15
C VAL A 1037 4.25 -11.13 31.95
N ASN A 1038 4.55 -10.21 32.87
CA ASN A 1038 5.80 -10.20 33.61
C ASN A 1038 5.78 -11.17 34.80
N LYS A 1039 6.89 -11.89 34.99
CA LYS A 1039 6.99 -13.10 35.82
C LYS A 1039 8.21 -13.09 36.73
N GLU A 1040 8.01 -13.31 38.03
CA GLU A 1040 9.07 -13.61 38.99
C GLU A 1040 9.01 -15.08 39.45
N SER A 1041 10.13 -15.79 39.33
CA SER A 1041 10.29 -17.11 39.96
C SER A 1041 10.37 -16.97 41.48
N VAL A 1042 9.49 -17.65 42.22
CA VAL A 1042 9.49 -17.59 43.69
C VAL A 1042 10.68 -18.40 44.22
N ASN A 1043 11.71 -17.70 44.73
CA ASN A 1043 12.93 -18.31 45.28
C ASN A 1043 12.65 -19.07 46.60
N GLY A 1044 12.18 -20.31 46.48
CA GLY A 1044 11.95 -21.28 47.55
C GLY A 1044 11.59 -22.65 46.98
N GLU A 1045 11.42 -23.66 47.83
CA GLU A 1045 10.77 -24.91 47.40
C GLU A 1045 9.33 -24.60 46.94
N ILE A 1046 8.92 -25.11 45.78
CA ILE A 1046 7.53 -24.98 45.31
C ILE A 1046 6.67 -25.93 46.15
N VAL A 1047 5.83 -25.35 47.02
CA VAL A 1047 4.97 -26.12 47.94
C VAL A 1047 3.62 -26.39 47.29
N GLU A 1048 3.54 -27.55 46.62
CA GLU A 1048 2.31 -28.12 46.08
C GLU A 1048 1.35 -28.48 47.23
N LYS A 1049 0.11 -27.94 47.20
CA LYS A 1049 -0.94 -28.18 48.20
C LYS A 1049 -2.29 -28.66 47.63
N SER A 1050 -2.44 -28.82 46.31
CA SER A 1050 -3.71 -29.18 45.67
C SER A 1050 -4.25 -30.50 46.20
N ALA A 1051 -3.39 -31.50 46.37
CA ALA A 1051 -3.77 -32.80 46.93
C ALA A 1051 -4.16 -32.71 48.41
N LEU A 1052 -3.46 -31.90 49.22
CA LEU A 1052 -3.83 -31.64 50.62
C LEU A 1052 -5.20 -30.94 50.71
N LYS A 1053 -5.48 -29.99 49.81
CA LYS A 1053 -6.76 -29.28 49.69
C LYS A 1053 -7.90 -30.22 49.28
N GLU A 1054 -7.66 -31.09 48.30
CA GLU A 1054 -8.62 -32.10 47.84
C GLU A 1054 -9.01 -33.07 48.97
N ILE A 1055 -8.03 -33.69 49.64
CA ILE A 1055 -8.33 -34.63 50.72
C ILE A 1055 -8.91 -33.96 51.97
N VAL A 1056 -8.55 -32.70 52.26
CA VAL A 1056 -9.21 -31.93 53.33
C VAL A 1056 -10.70 -31.73 53.01
N LYS A 1057 -11.04 -31.42 51.76
CA LYS A 1057 -12.45 -31.30 51.32
C LYS A 1057 -13.18 -32.64 51.42
N GLU A 1058 -12.63 -33.73 50.87
CA GLU A 1058 -13.21 -35.07 50.99
C GLU A 1058 -13.39 -35.52 52.46
N ALA A 1059 -12.53 -35.03 53.35
CA ALA A 1059 -12.58 -35.32 54.77
C ALA A 1059 -13.62 -34.46 55.52
N GLU A 1060 -13.89 -33.23 55.05
CA GLU A 1060 -14.98 -32.37 55.54
C GLU A 1060 -16.37 -32.89 55.14
N GLU A 1061 -16.49 -33.57 54.01
CA GLU A 1061 -17.73 -34.21 53.54
C GLU A 1061 -18.14 -35.45 54.37
N ARG A 1062 -17.31 -35.88 55.34
CA ARG A 1062 -17.60 -37.05 56.20
C ARG A 1062 -18.32 -36.62 57.49
N GLU A 1063 -19.42 -37.29 57.81
CA GLU A 1063 -20.16 -37.05 59.04
C GLU A 1063 -19.73 -37.99 60.18
N GLN A 1064 -19.49 -37.43 61.37
CA GLN A 1064 -19.11 -38.17 62.58
C GLN A 1064 -20.08 -39.32 62.93
N ALA A 1065 -21.37 -39.15 62.69
CA ALA A 1065 -22.41 -40.11 63.06
C ALA A 1065 -22.25 -41.50 62.39
N ASN A 1066 -21.49 -41.58 61.29
CA ASN A 1066 -21.29 -42.81 60.53
C ASN A 1066 -20.14 -43.69 61.06
N TYR A 1067 -19.36 -43.23 62.04
CA TYR A 1067 -18.09 -43.85 62.45
C TYR A 1067 -17.96 -44.04 63.99
N THR A 1068 -17.08 -44.94 64.41
CA THR A 1068 -16.80 -45.15 65.85
C THR A 1068 -16.04 -43.98 66.47
N GLU A 1069 -16.33 -43.65 67.72
CA GLU A 1069 -15.77 -42.50 68.43
C GLU A 1069 -14.23 -42.52 68.46
N ASP A 1070 -13.61 -43.69 68.72
CA ASP A 1070 -12.16 -43.86 68.73
C ASP A 1070 -11.50 -43.59 67.37
N SER A 1071 -12.07 -44.13 66.27
CA SER A 1071 -11.51 -43.92 64.92
C SER A 1071 -11.76 -42.49 64.41
N TRP A 1072 -12.92 -41.91 64.76
CA TRP A 1072 -13.25 -40.53 64.46
C TRP A 1072 -12.35 -39.53 65.21
N GLY A 1073 -12.01 -39.79 66.48
CA GLY A 1073 -11.15 -38.91 67.27
C GLY A 1073 -9.75 -38.73 66.68
N LEU A 1074 -9.18 -39.81 66.13
CA LEU A 1074 -7.92 -39.76 65.38
C LEU A 1074 -8.10 -38.98 64.06
N PHE A 1075 -9.15 -39.29 63.30
CA PHE A 1075 -9.42 -38.66 62.00
C PHE A 1075 -9.66 -37.14 62.12
N ALA A 1076 -10.49 -36.70 63.05
CA ALA A 1076 -10.74 -35.28 63.30
C ALA A 1076 -9.48 -34.53 63.76
N SER A 1077 -8.56 -35.20 64.46
CA SER A 1077 -7.25 -34.66 64.82
C SER A 1077 -6.34 -34.49 63.60
N ALA A 1078 -6.28 -35.50 62.72
CA ALA A 1078 -5.52 -35.44 61.47
C ALA A 1078 -6.08 -34.37 60.50
N LEU A 1079 -7.41 -34.26 60.39
CA LEU A 1079 -8.09 -33.25 59.58
C LEU A 1079 -7.81 -31.82 60.08
N LYS A 1080 -7.76 -31.64 61.40
CA LYS A 1080 -7.39 -30.33 61.98
C LYS A 1080 -5.93 -29.96 61.65
N GLU A 1081 -4.99 -30.89 61.78
CA GLU A 1081 -3.58 -30.66 61.46
C GLU A 1081 -3.40 -30.37 59.96
N ALA A 1082 -4.09 -31.11 59.10
CA ALA A 1082 -4.11 -30.88 57.66
C ALA A 1082 -4.60 -29.48 57.28
N LYS A 1083 -5.64 -28.96 57.93
CA LYS A 1083 -6.11 -27.57 57.72
C LYS A 1083 -5.07 -26.53 58.16
N ILE A 1084 -4.38 -26.76 59.29
CA ILE A 1084 -3.32 -25.85 59.76
C ILE A 1084 -2.17 -25.79 58.75
N VAL A 1085 -1.71 -26.95 58.24
CA VAL A 1085 -0.64 -27.03 57.23
C VAL A 1085 -1.08 -26.48 55.86
N LEU A 1086 -2.36 -26.61 55.52
CA LEU A 1086 -2.94 -26.02 54.31
C LEU A 1086 -2.93 -24.48 54.38
N GLU A 1087 -3.36 -23.87 55.51
CA GLU A 1087 -3.40 -22.42 55.71
C GLU A 1087 -2.02 -21.76 55.97
N ALA A 1088 -1.03 -22.51 56.47
CA ALA A 1088 0.30 -21.98 56.78
C ALA A 1088 1.05 -21.52 55.51
N LYS A 1089 1.45 -20.24 55.45
CA LYS A 1089 2.14 -19.64 54.29
C LYS A 1089 3.58 -20.13 54.09
N ASP A 1090 4.17 -20.71 55.14
CA ASP A 1090 5.58 -21.09 55.28
C ASP A 1090 5.78 -22.60 55.52
N ALA A 1091 4.71 -23.40 55.39
CA ALA A 1091 4.82 -24.86 55.45
C ALA A 1091 5.66 -25.42 54.29
N THR A 1092 6.57 -26.34 54.59
CA THR A 1092 7.40 -27.04 53.60
C THR A 1092 6.64 -28.15 52.85
N GLN A 1093 7.14 -28.59 51.69
CA GLN A 1093 6.53 -29.74 50.97
C GLN A 1093 6.51 -31.00 51.85
N ALA A 1094 7.57 -31.23 52.63
CA ALA A 1094 7.65 -32.35 53.57
C ALA A 1094 6.59 -32.30 54.68
N GLU A 1095 6.14 -31.11 55.11
CA GLU A 1095 5.04 -30.96 56.07
C GLU A 1095 3.68 -31.17 55.40
N VAL A 1096 3.50 -30.67 54.18
CA VAL A 1096 2.28 -30.88 53.38
C VAL A 1096 2.06 -32.36 53.06
N ASP A 1097 3.08 -33.06 52.56
CA ASP A 1097 3.02 -34.49 52.26
C ASP A 1097 2.75 -35.32 53.51
N LYS A 1098 3.35 -34.95 54.64
CA LYS A 1098 3.15 -35.61 55.93
C LYS A 1098 1.72 -35.38 56.45
N ALA A 1099 1.18 -34.18 56.30
CA ALA A 1099 -0.20 -33.86 56.65
C ALA A 1099 -1.19 -34.65 55.77
N TYR A 1100 -0.95 -34.69 54.46
CA TYR A 1100 -1.71 -35.48 53.48
C TYR A 1100 -1.67 -36.97 53.86
N SER A 1101 -0.47 -37.54 54.01
CA SER A 1101 -0.26 -38.96 54.32
C SER A 1101 -0.92 -39.38 55.63
N ASN A 1102 -0.87 -38.52 56.66
CA ASN A 1102 -1.50 -38.76 57.95
C ASN A 1102 -3.03 -38.73 57.84
N LEU A 1103 -3.60 -37.72 57.19
CA LEU A 1103 -5.05 -37.63 56.96
C LEU A 1103 -5.57 -38.79 56.09
N LEU A 1104 -4.80 -39.19 55.07
CA LEU A 1104 -5.15 -40.30 54.19
C LEU A 1104 -5.08 -41.66 54.91
N SER A 1105 -4.03 -41.93 55.68
CA SER A 1105 -3.91 -43.20 56.43
C SER A 1105 -5.06 -43.31 57.44
N VAL A 1106 -5.24 -42.32 58.31
CA VAL A 1106 -6.28 -42.34 59.34
C VAL A 1106 -7.69 -42.30 58.72
N GLY A 1107 -7.88 -41.56 57.61
CA GLY A 1107 -9.12 -41.55 56.84
C GLY A 1107 -9.44 -42.87 56.13
N SER A 1108 -8.43 -43.74 55.91
CA SER A 1108 -8.61 -45.12 55.41
C SER A 1108 -8.83 -46.14 56.53
N GLU A 1109 -8.50 -45.79 57.78
CA GLU A 1109 -8.66 -46.63 58.99
C GLU A 1109 -9.99 -46.36 59.75
N LEU A 1110 -10.81 -45.43 59.26
CA LEU A 1110 -12.13 -45.09 59.82
C LEU A 1110 -13.10 -46.29 59.84
N ILE A 1111 -13.57 -46.65 61.04
CA ILE A 1111 -14.45 -47.81 61.25
C ILE A 1111 -15.91 -47.33 61.27
N LYS A 1112 -16.74 -47.83 60.34
CA LYS A 1112 -18.18 -47.50 60.31
C LYS A 1112 -18.94 -48.13 61.48
N VAL A 1113 -20.01 -47.46 61.92
CA VAL A 1113 -21.00 -48.05 62.83
C VAL A 1113 -21.92 -48.97 62.03
N SER A 1114 -21.99 -50.25 62.40
CA SER A 1114 -22.92 -51.20 61.75
C SER A 1114 -24.37 -50.94 62.17
N PRO A 1115 -25.35 -50.93 61.24
CA PRO A 1115 -26.75 -51.04 61.61
C PRO A 1115 -27.05 -52.47 62.09
N ASN A 1116 -27.85 -52.60 63.15
CA ASN A 1116 -28.37 -53.91 63.56
C ASN A 1116 -29.56 -54.31 62.68
N GLU A 1117 -29.54 -55.53 62.17
CA GLU A 1117 -30.75 -56.27 61.81
C GLU A 1117 -31.34 -56.90 63.09
N ASP A 1118 -32.66 -56.77 63.30
CA ASP A 1118 -33.51 -57.69 64.08
C ASP A 1118 -34.96 -57.17 64.16
N ALA A 1119 -35.78 -57.50 63.15
CA ALA A 1119 -37.26 -57.49 63.19
C ALA A 1119 -37.83 -58.28 62.00
N GLU A 1120 -38.78 -59.19 62.23
CA GLU A 1120 -39.29 -60.14 61.24
C GLU A 1120 -40.69 -59.77 60.65
N GLU A 1121 -41.00 -60.44 59.53
CA GLU A 1121 -42.33 -60.84 59.02
C GLU A 1121 -43.31 -59.87 58.28
N ASP A 1122 -43.89 -60.47 57.22
CA ASP A 1122 -45.23 -60.37 56.63
C ASP A 1122 -45.77 -59.16 55.80
N ASP A 1123 -45.59 -59.33 54.48
CA ASP A 1123 -46.65 -59.71 53.50
C ASP A 1123 -47.42 -58.67 52.63
N ASN A 1124 -47.60 -59.09 51.36
CA ASN A 1124 -48.57 -58.68 50.32
C ASN A 1124 -49.25 -57.28 50.33
N SER A 1125 -49.06 -56.49 49.25
CA SER A 1125 -49.88 -56.62 48.00
C SER A 1125 -49.87 -55.41 47.04
N ASN A 1126 -50.30 -55.68 45.80
CA ASN A 1126 -50.68 -54.81 44.67
C ASN A 1126 -51.02 -53.31 44.95
N GLY A 1127 -50.42 -52.41 44.17
CA GLY A 1127 -50.87 -52.19 42.77
C GLY A 1127 -51.99 -51.17 42.50
N SER A 1128 -51.59 -50.13 41.76
CA SER A 1128 -52.29 -49.44 40.65
C SER A 1128 -53.54 -48.56 40.88
N ASP A 1129 -53.36 -47.33 40.38
CA ASP A 1129 -54.27 -46.55 39.50
C ASP A 1129 -55.16 -45.41 40.07
N SER A 1130 -55.47 -44.53 39.12
CA SER A 1130 -56.16 -43.24 39.13
C SER A 1130 -57.69 -43.36 39.37
N SER A 1131 -58.47 -42.30 39.59
CA SER A 1131 -58.71 -41.20 38.63
C SER A 1131 -59.84 -40.26 39.10
N VAL A 1132 -59.89 -39.01 38.57
CA VAL A 1132 -61.12 -38.27 38.14
C VAL A 1132 -62.13 -37.84 39.25
N ASP A 1133 -62.86 -36.72 39.23
CA ASP A 1133 -63.23 -35.73 38.18
C ASP A 1133 -63.35 -34.25 38.69
N LYS A 1134 -63.76 -33.37 37.78
CA LYS A 1134 -64.14 -31.93 37.83
C LYS A 1134 -65.71 -31.77 37.92
N PRO A 1135 -66.39 -30.62 37.68
CA PRO A 1135 -66.03 -29.18 37.70
C PRO A 1135 -67.09 -28.24 38.39
N THR A 1136 -66.97 -26.90 38.21
CA THR A 1136 -68.02 -25.82 38.26
C THR A 1136 -68.69 -25.45 39.61
N SER A 1137 -69.06 -24.18 39.91
CA SER A 1137 -68.79 -22.84 39.32
C SER A 1137 -69.28 -21.69 40.24
N GLU A 1138 -68.94 -20.43 39.90
CA GLU A 1138 -69.35 -19.15 40.56
C GLU A 1138 -68.72 -18.86 41.95
N GLY A 1139 -68.37 -17.62 42.33
CA GLY A 1139 -68.43 -16.31 41.64
C GLY A 1139 -67.53 -15.26 42.33
N ASP A 1140 -67.43 -14.04 41.78
CA ASP A 1140 -66.39 -13.05 42.09
C ASP A 1140 -66.49 -12.31 43.45
N GLU A 1141 -65.35 -12.15 44.13
CA GLU A 1141 -64.88 -10.88 44.73
C GLU A 1141 -63.39 -11.00 45.14
N LEU A 1142 -62.55 -9.99 44.83
CA LEU A 1142 -61.11 -9.95 45.15
C LEU A 1142 -60.83 -8.95 46.29
N PRO A 1143 -59.90 -9.28 47.21
CA PRO A 1143 -58.65 -8.49 47.21
C PRO A 1143 -57.34 -9.26 47.55
N GLU A 1144 -56.27 -8.79 46.91
CA GLU A 1144 -54.88 -8.63 47.40
C GLU A 1144 -54.07 -9.82 47.98
N THR A 1145 -53.08 -10.25 47.18
CA THR A 1145 -51.70 -10.69 47.54
C THR A 1145 -51.50 -11.69 48.69
N ALA A 1146 -51.00 -12.92 48.50
CA ALA A 1146 -49.99 -13.46 47.57
C ALA A 1146 -48.52 -13.13 47.89
N THR A 1147 -47.82 -14.23 48.19
CA THR A 1147 -46.41 -14.50 48.50
C THR A 1147 -45.37 -13.94 47.50
N SER A 1148 -44.15 -13.67 48.00
CA SER A 1148 -42.85 -13.79 47.30
C SER A 1148 -42.68 -13.22 45.87
N MET A 1149 -41.96 -12.10 45.74
CA MET A 1149 -41.08 -11.82 44.58
C MET A 1149 -39.78 -11.11 45.05
N PHE A 1150 -38.60 -11.21 44.42
CA PHE A 1150 -38.11 -11.43 43.03
C PHE A 1150 -37.70 -10.18 42.24
N ASN A 1151 -36.79 -10.40 41.28
CA ASN A 1151 -36.03 -9.45 40.45
C ASN A 1151 -36.91 -8.57 39.54
N TYR A 1152 -36.39 -7.45 39.02
CA TYR A 1152 -36.07 -7.25 37.58
C TYR A 1152 -35.56 -5.82 37.23
N LEU A 1153 -35.42 -5.54 35.92
CA LEU A 1153 -34.68 -4.47 35.25
C LEU A 1153 -35.51 -3.20 34.90
N LEU A 1154 -34.80 -2.04 34.84
CA LEU A 1154 -34.88 -0.98 33.80
C LEU A 1154 -36.06 0.06 33.74
N ILE A 1155 -35.67 1.37 33.76
CA ILE A 1155 -36.33 2.62 33.24
C ILE A 1155 -37.65 3.15 33.88
N GLY A 1156 -37.77 4.49 34.13
CA GLY A 1156 -39.05 5.09 34.58
C GLY A 1156 -39.20 6.57 35.05
N PHE A 1157 -38.41 7.56 34.62
CA PHE A 1157 -38.68 9.05 34.64
C PHE A 1157 -39.30 9.81 35.86
N ILE A 1158 -38.47 10.66 36.52
CA ILE A 1158 -38.65 12.10 36.94
C ILE A 1158 -39.97 12.62 37.60
N VAL A 1159 -39.87 13.38 38.74
CA VAL A 1159 -40.43 14.77 38.98
C VAL A 1159 -40.20 15.31 40.42
N LEU A 1160 -39.64 16.55 40.52
CA LEU A 1160 -39.63 17.57 41.63
C LEU A 1160 -39.25 17.14 43.09
N ALA A 1161 -38.09 17.57 43.66
CA ALA A 1161 -37.77 18.88 44.29
C ALA A 1161 -38.22 19.01 45.78
N SER A 1162 -37.48 19.55 46.78
CA SER A 1162 -36.23 20.37 46.91
C SER A 1162 -35.54 20.06 48.27
N GLY A 1163 -34.35 20.54 48.67
CA GLY A 1163 -33.29 21.34 48.03
C GLY A 1163 -32.51 22.26 49.02
N ALA A 1164 -31.17 22.29 48.94
CA ALA A 1164 -30.21 23.12 49.73
C ALA A 1164 -30.07 22.78 51.26
N PHE A 1165 -28.99 23.09 52.01
CA PHE A 1165 -27.91 24.09 51.88
C PHE A 1165 -26.69 23.85 52.83
N LEU A 1166 -25.43 23.85 52.32
CA LEU A 1166 -24.15 24.24 52.99
C LEU A 1166 -23.62 23.53 54.29
N TYR A 1167 -22.34 23.60 54.74
CA TYR A 1167 -21.01 23.90 54.11
C TYR A 1167 -19.80 23.59 55.04
N LEU A 1168 -18.63 23.37 54.41
CA LEU A 1168 -17.27 23.06 54.92
C LEU A 1168 -16.68 23.82 56.14
N ARG A 1169 -15.78 23.13 56.89
CA ARG A 1169 -14.49 23.68 57.41
C ARG A 1169 -13.53 22.58 57.93
N LYS A 1170 -12.18 22.70 58.02
CA LYS A 1170 -11.09 22.99 57.03
C LYS A 1170 -9.70 23.06 57.74
N ARG A 1171 -8.75 22.13 57.42
CA ARG A 1171 -7.30 22.10 57.85
C ARG A 1171 -7.08 21.96 59.39
N LYS A 1172 -5.90 21.58 59.94
CA LYS A 1172 -4.48 21.30 59.53
C LYS A 1172 -3.91 20.26 60.57
N SER A 1173 -2.72 19.62 60.56
CA SER A 1173 -1.48 19.54 59.73
C SER A 1173 -0.59 18.34 60.18
N SER A 1174 0.53 18.13 59.47
CA SER A 1174 1.83 17.54 59.93
C SER A 1174 1.87 16.02 60.19
N GLN A 1175 2.97 15.29 59.92
CA GLN A 1175 4.34 15.71 59.54
C GLN A 1175 5.08 14.60 58.77
N ASN A 1176 5.93 14.95 57.79
CA ASN A 1176 6.94 14.12 57.09
C ASN A 1176 6.41 12.81 56.39
N ALA A 1177 6.95 12.36 55.26
CA ALA A 1177 8.13 12.81 54.50
C ALA A 1177 7.75 13.45 53.15
#